data_AF-T0LHM5-F1
#
_entry.id   AF-T0LHM5-F1
#
_cell.length_a   1.000
_cell.length_b   1.000
_cell.length_c   1.000
_cell.angle_alpha   90.00
_cell.angle_beta   90.00
_cell.angle_gamma   90.00
#
_symmetry.space_group_name_H-M   'P 1'
#
loop_
_entity.id
_entity.type
_entity.pdbx_description
1 polymer ?
#
loop_
_entity_poly.entity_id
_entity_poly.type
_entity_poly.pdbx_seq_one_letter_code
_entity_poly.pdbx_strand_id
1 'polypeptide(L)'
;MKSNTRTLLLDRYSFILFSLSLALLVFSNFTSAQTVLFNVKINSDASTNIHNEEQVIINPTDPDNIVAVWRDFRLGYRQVGVGYSTDGGSSWTDYLIGIDVAPYSWESDPGITVDRFGNFYTVTLCFENGGTSAFCIYKSTDGGVTWSEPTVAIASDFDFEDKELMTCDQTGGTYDGNLYIAWTRFPVSGNSRIHFIRSTDGGTNWSGALPISDNINDTQWPVPAVGANGEVYVAWGQFAGNGQVLFRSSTNGGVSFGTIDTIYTPISPVSTNVNGDILVFTYPALATDISNSPYSGNLYMTVMDRSVSSGDQDIFFLTSTDQGNTWSPRKRINDDPLGNGADQFHPWAVVNQDGVISVVFYDRRNDPSNLMFDVYLTQSYDGGQTFTPNKRISTVSSFPLALLSSGLTKTPLDPVTAYYGDKPLEATPLAGLIGEYIGLSSFGKQNTVVWTDTREGDQEVYTAKVITGLLISKLLLPLNSAYQTDDTPNFTWQDLSYYDTVSYYRLQYSTNSNFSSGVQTLDSLPDTTFTLPDSLALTDAIYYWRVQSFNSSGDSSGYQDQPFSFTVDTGIPAIPSLISPADTTNDSTPLFTWNTVTISNKVKNFKPQIASAPIRYTWQLANDIGFTMNLLEVNNLSTTNYQLPNNQALDNGLTYYWRVRANDLAGNQSSFSSPLQFKYLAFIRGDVNADKARNLSDIIYLVNYVFKGGPPPIISLFAGDVNCNGSVNLTDVIFMVNFVFKGGSPPCA
;
A
#
# COMPACT_ATOMS: atom_id res chain seq x y z
N MET A 1 42.52 70.38 45.70
CA MET A 1 42.46 69.61 47.02
C MET A 1 42.16 68.13 46.76
N LYS A 2 43.23 67.46 46.30
CA LYS A 2 44.10 66.31 46.61
C LYS A 2 43.57 65.05 45.92
N SER A 3 44.26 64.60 44.87
CA SER A 3 45.32 63.57 44.74
C SER A 3 44.91 62.56 43.66
N ASN A 4 45.66 62.50 42.49
CA ASN A 4 46.79 61.73 41.92
C ASN A 4 46.32 60.32 41.50
N THR A 5 46.40 59.93 40.17
CA THR A 5 47.38 59.15 39.40
C THR A 5 46.64 58.01 38.66
N ARG A 6 46.66 57.99 37.28
CA ARG A 6 47.37 57.33 36.16
C ARG A 6 47.03 55.84 36.12
N THR A 7 46.38 55.34 35.04
CA THR A 7 46.70 54.58 33.82
C THR A 7 46.49 53.08 34.09
N LEU A 8 45.45 52.46 33.34
CA LEU A 8 45.77 51.30 32.48
C LEU A 8 44.48 50.74 31.89
N LEU A 9 44.11 51.01 30.58
CA LEU A 9 44.13 50.23 29.32
C LEU A 9 42.78 49.56 29.09
N LEU A 10 41.90 50.20 28.23
CA LEU A 10 41.37 49.81 26.90
C LEU A 10 39.84 49.86 26.92
N ASP A 11 39.29 50.96 26.48
CA ASP A 11 38.38 51.51 25.44
C ASP A 11 37.67 50.38 24.68
N ARG A 12 36.37 50.09 25.06
CA ARG A 12 35.24 50.26 24.11
C ARG A 12 34.00 49.54 24.66
N TYR A 13 33.12 50.15 25.50
CA TYR A 13 31.70 49.78 25.72
C TYR A 13 30.85 51.05 25.80
N SER A 14 30.19 51.49 24.71
CA SER A 14 28.72 51.71 24.80
C SER A 14 28.34 52.93 23.95
N PHE A 15 27.94 52.69 22.59
CA PHE A 15 26.76 53.41 22.06
C PHE A 15 26.59 53.04 20.58
N ILE A 16 25.55 52.11 20.14
CA ILE A 16 24.49 52.55 19.18
C ILE A 16 23.72 51.30 18.73
N LEU A 17 22.61 50.80 19.41
CA LEU A 17 21.70 49.81 18.77
C LEU A 17 20.40 50.50 18.35
N PHE A 18 20.35 51.15 17.15
CA PHE A 18 19.28 51.41 16.16
C PHE A 18 19.33 50.33 15.07
N SER A 19 18.46 49.25 15.13
CA SER A 19 17.52 48.79 14.07
C SER A 19 17.16 47.33 14.32
N LEU A 20 16.22 47.02 15.12
CA LEU A 20 15.63 45.66 14.93
C LEU A 20 14.13 45.80 14.68
N SER A 21 13.72 46.25 13.51
CA SER A 21 12.36 45.86 13.04
C SER A 21 12.43 45.47 11.56
N LEU A 22 12.57 44.21 11.25
CA LEU A 22 11.78 43.56 10.18
C LEU A 22 12.71 42.77 9.26
N ALA A 23 13.13 41.62 9.66
CA ALA A 23 13.18 40.57 8.60
C ALA A 23 13.63 39.25 9.21
N LEU A 24 12.87 38.76 10.14
CA LEU A 24 13.01 37.28 10.26
C LEU A 24 11.92 36.60 9.43
N LEU A 25 11.91 36.78 8.09
CA LEU A 25 11.29 35.77 7.20
C LEU A 25 11.92 34.40 7.41
N VAL A 26 11.79 33.80 8.56
CA VAL A 26 11.75 32.32 8.71
C VAL A 26 11.06 31.69 7.51
N PHE A 27 11.65 31.65 6.27
CA PHE A 27 11.25 30.64 5.25
C PHE A 27 10.93 29.31 5.93
N SER A 28 9.89 29.25 6.75
CA SER A 28 9.34 27.90 6.96
C SER A 28 8.81 27.33 5.64
N ASN A 29 9.63 26.91 4.66
CA ASN A 29 9.29 25.95 3.58
C ASN A 29 8.36 24.84 4.09
N PHE A 30 7.11 25.26 4.41
CA PHE A 30 6.21 24.09 4.58
C PHE A 30 5.77 23.60 3.19
N THR A 31 6.47 22.62 2.58
CA THR A 31 6.01 21.98 1.32
C THR A 31 5.42 20.61 1.66
N SER A 32 3.98 20.66 1.67
CA SER A 32 3.29 19.36 1.47
C SER A 32 2.54 19.35 0.14
N ALA A 33 2.88 18.32 -0.84
CA ALA A 33 2.10 18.03 -2.07
C ALA A 33 0.62 18.38 -1.92
N GLN A 34 0.20 18.43 -0.69
CA GLN A 34 -1.18 18.84 -0.31
C GLN A 34 -1.13 19.79 0.88
N THR A 35 -1.84 20.92 0.62
CA THR A 35 -1.91 21.90 1.73
C THR A 35 -3.30 21.83 2.38
N VAL A 36 -3.19 21.54 3.75
CA VAL A 36 -4.48 21.59 4.48
C VAL A 36 -4.68 23.01 5.01
N LEU A 37 -5.70 23.69 4.53
CA LEU A 37 -5.76 25.14 4.83
C LEU A 37 -6.45 25.37 6.18
N PHE A 38 -7.60 24.57 6.47
CA PHE A 38 -8.26 24.83 7.77
C PHE A 38 -9.09 23.60 8.16
N ASN A 39 -9.15 23.42 9.58
CA ASN A 39 -10.24 22.59 10.14
C ASN A 39 -11.29 23.48 10.81
N VAL A 40 -12.51 23.54 10.10
CA VAL A 40 -13.49 24.51 10.63
C VAL A 40 -14.76 23.74 11.01
N LYS A 41 -15.21 24.10 12.22
CA LYS A 41 -16.54 23.58 12.61
C LYS A 41 -17.64 24.28 11.79
N ILE A 42 -18.62 23.44 11.26
CA ILE A 42 -19.52 24.13 10.29
C ILE A 42 -20.95 24.10 10.83
N ASN A 43 -21.18 23.41 11.89
CA ASN A 43 -22.52 23.55 12.50
C ASN A 43 -22.50 24.56 13.64
N SER A 44 -23.57 25.51 13.65
CA SER A 44 -23.60 26.60 14.65
C SER A 44 -24.49 26.20 15.83
N ASP A 45 -24.30 24.95 16.33
CA ASP A 45 -25.18 24.44 17.40
C ASP A 45 -24.54 24.76 18.76
N ALA A 46 -25.40 25.42 19.65
CA ALA A 46 -24.88 25.77 21.00
C ALA A 46 -25.41 24.77 22.04
N SER A 47 -26.24 23.73 21.60
CA SER A 47 -27.02 22.85 22.49
C SER A 47 -26.16 21.66 22.91
N THR A 48 -24.89 21.50 22.63
CA THR A 48 -23.92 20.44 22.93
C THR A 48 -24.46 19.06 22.51
N ASN A 49 -25.53 19.01 21.66
CA ASN A 49 -26.07 17.73 21.15
C ASN A 49 -25.22 17.21 19.98
N ILE A 50 -25.49 15.99 19.58
CA ILE A 50 -24.55 15.29 18.68
C ILE A 50 -24.94 15.56 17.22
N HIS A 51 -23.86 15.51 16.41
CA HIS A 51 -24.02 15.63 14.94
C HIS A 51 -23.11 14.62 14.24
N ASN A 52 -23.71 13.95 13.22
CA ASN A 52 -22.87 12.95 12.53
C ASN A 52 -23.51 12.57 11.19
N GLU A 53 -22.78 11.69 10.34
CA GLU A 53 -23.24 11.17 9.03
C GLU A 53 -23.43 12.32 8.04
N GLU A 54 -22.26 12.79 7.63
CA GLU A 54 -22.28 14.03 6.82
C GLU A 54 -21.84 13.71 5.39
N GLN A 55 -22.38 14.45 4.41
CA GLN A 55 -21.89 14.47 3.00
C GLN A 55 -21.70 15.92 2.53
N VAL A 56 -20.87 16.05 1.57
CA VAL A 56 -20.58 17.43 1.08
C VAL A 56 -20.42 17.37 -0.44
N ILE A 57 -20.88 18.45 -1.13
CA ILE A 57 -20.73 18.47 -2.59
C ILE A 57 -20.28 19.88 -3.00
N ILE A 58 -19.23 19.92 -3.90
CA ILE A 58 -18.81 21.20 -4.52
C ILE A 58 -19.65 21.44 -5.78
N ASN A 59 -20.16 22.65 -5.82
CA ASN A 59 -20.90 23.06 -7.02
C ASN A 59 -20.01 23.03 -8.28
N PRO A 60 -20.45 22.24 -9.27
CA PRO A 60 -19.57 22.08 -10.46
C PRO A 60 -19.51 23.35 -11.30
N THR A 61 -20.36 24.35 -11.07
CA THR A 61 -20.31 25.59 -11.89
C THR A 61 -19.64 26.71 -11.10
N ASP A 62 -19.42 26.45 -9.82
CA ASP A 62 -18.78 27.47 -8.97
C ASP A 62 -18.15 26.77 -7.75
N PRO A 63 -16.81 26.47 -7.85
CA PRO A 63 -16.16 25.65 -6.83
C PRO A 63 -16.02 26.40 -5.49
N ASP A 64 -16.41 27.71 -5.46
CA ASP A 64 -16.45 28.39 -4.16
C ASP A 64 -17.78 28.13 -3.43
N ASN A 65 -18.79 27.66 -4.16
CA ASN A 65 -20.07 27.29 -3.53
C ASN A 65 -20.04 25.79 -3.15
N ILE A 66 -20.12 25.54 -1.85
CA ILE A 66 -20.07 24.16 -1.33
C ILE A 66 -21.25 23.95 -0.39
N VAL A 67 -21.83 22.69 -0.48
CA VAL A 67 -22.99 22.43 0.40
C VAL A 67 -22.75 21.11 1.13
N ALA A 68 -23.02 21.17 2.46
CA ALA A 68 -22.90 19.95 3.26
C ALA A 68 -24.20 19.68 4.02
N VAL A 69 -24.44 18.32 4.27
CA VAL A 69 -25.64 17.94 5.04
C VAL A 69 -25.22 16.94 6.11
N TRP A 70 -25.99 16.96 7.29
CA TRP A 70 -25.62 16.03 8.37
C TRP A 70 -26.85 15.79 9.26
N ARG A 71 -26.63 14.70 10.03
CA ARG A 71 -27.63 14.58 11.11
C ARG A 71 -27.40 15.64 12.19
N ASP A 72 -28.59 16.17 12.63
CA ASP A 72 -28.49 17.29 13.59
C ASP A 72 -29.48 17.06 14.74
N PHE A 73 -28.88 17.18 16.01
CA PHE A 73 -29.75 16.85 17.16
C PHE A 73 -29.92 18.10 18.03
N ARG A 74 -29.80 19.22 17.46
CA ARG A 74 -29.75 20.45 18.29
C ARG A 74 -31.12 20.68 18.94
N LEU A 75 -32.16 19.95 18.45
CA LEU A 75 -33.48 20.13 19.10
C LEU A 75 -33.75 18.97 20.06
N GLY A 76 -32.73 18.23 20.28
CA GLY A 76 -32.92 17.10 21.22
C GLY A 76 -33.38 15.83 20.50
N TYR A 77 -33.82 15.86 19.31
CA TYR A 77 -34.15 14.69 18.47
C TYR A 77 -33.61 14.90 17.05
N ARG A 78 -33.69 13.77 16.23
CA ARG A 78 -32.96 13.79 14.94
C ARG A 78 -33.70 14.69 13.92
N GLN A 79 -32.88 15.59 13.40
CA GLN A 79 -33.26 16.36 12.19
C GLN A 79 -32.06 16.42 11.24
N VAL A 80 -32.29 17.22 10.19
CA VAL A 80 -31.16 17.30 9.23
C VAL A 80 -30.71 18.76 9.11
N GLY A 81 -29.41 18.94 9.38
CA GLY A 81 -28.79 20.26 9.15
C GLY A 81 -28.21 20.37 7.73
N VAL A 82 -28.26 21.64 7.27
CA VAL A 82 -27.59 21.93 5.97
C VAL A 82 -26.67 23.14 6.19
N GLY A 83 -25.50 23.04 5.56
CA GLY A 83 -24.55 24.18 5.55
C GLY A 83 -24.08 24.50 4.13
N TYR A 84 -23.89 25.83 3.89
CA TYR A 84 -23.33 26.18 2.57
C TYR A 84 -22.24 27.23 2.75
N SER A 85 -21.32 27.17 1.80
CA SER A 85 -20.23 28.17 1.72
C SER A 85 -20.17 28.80 0.33
N THR A 86 -19.82 30.12 0.35
CA THR A 86 -19.66 30.79 -0.98
C THR A 86 -18.22 31.28 -1.15
N ASP A 87 -17.35 30.85 -0.21
CA ASP A 87 -15.94 31.33 -0.33
C ASP A 87 -14.99 30.15 -0.25
N GLY A 88 -15.50 29.01 -0.79
CA GLY A 88 -14.56 27.88 -0.98
C GLY A 88 -14.34 27.13 0.35
N GLY A 89 -15.29 27.36 1.33
CA GLY A 89 -15.24 26.53 2.56
C GLY A 89 -14.59 27.28 3.73
N SER A 90 -14.18 28.53 3.48
CA SER A 90 -13.55 29.28 4.59
C SER A 90 -14.57 29.66 5.66
N SER A 91 -15.77 30.00 5.22
CA SER A 91 -16.86 30.27 6.20
C SER A 91 -18.14 29.57 5.74
N TRP A 92 -19.06 29.30 6.93
CA TRP A 92 -20.27 28.52 6.60
C TRP A 92 -21.48 29.13 7.32
N THR A 93 -22.58 29.00 6.59
CA THR A 93 -23.89 29.27 7.20
C THR A 93 -24.70 27.96 7.24
N ASP A 94 -25.33 27.75 8.52
CA ASP A 94 -26.09 26.49 8.56
C ASP A 94 -27.46 26.72 9.20
N TYR A 95 -28.39 25.79 8.94
CA TYR A 95 -29.74 25.81 9.55
C TYR A 95 -30.40 24.44 9.33
N LEU A 96 -31.58 24.20 9.98
CA LEU A 96 -32.28 22.91 9.80
C LEU A 96 -33.24 22.99 8.61
N ILE A 97 -33.29 21.88 7.85
CA ILE A 97 -34.35 21.79 6.83
C ILE A 97 -35.35 20.71 7.26
N GLY A 98 -36.61 20.84 6.56
CA GLY A 98 -37.57 19.73 6.71
C GLY A 98 -38.14 19.65 8.13
N ILE A 99 -38.37 20.90 8.75
CA ILE A 99 -38.99 20.85 10.09
C ILE A 99 -40.52 20.74 9.91
N ASP A 100 -41.10 19.63 10.59
CA ASP A 100 -42.58 19.48 10.63
C ASP A 100 -43.09 18.95 9.28
N VAL A 101 -42.33 18.07 8.71
CA VAL A 101 -42.80 17.43 7.47
C VAL A 101 -43.88 16.41 7.83
N ALA A 102 -45.19 16.89 7.76
CA ALA A 102 -46.28 15.94 8.09
C ALA A 102 -46.33 14.80 7.07
N PRO A 103 -46.61 13.65 7.54
CA PRO A 103 -46.90 13.22 8.92
C PRO A 103 -45.63 12.80 9.66
N TYR A 104 -44.48 13.21 9.14
CA TYR A 104 -43.24 12.70 9.76
C TYR A 104 -42.66 13.70 10.76
N SER A 105 -42.39 13.09 11.89
CA SER A 105 -41.92 13.98 12.99
C SER A 105 -40.39 14.02 13.03
N TRP A 106 -39.71 13.01 12.25
CA TRP A 106 -38.23 12.97 12.33
C TRP A 106 -37.63 12.81 10.92
N GLU A 107 -36.34 13.35 10.86
CA GLU A 107 -35.56 13.15 9.62
C GLU A 107 -34.12 12.79 9.98
N SER A 108 -33.54 11.90 9.08
CA SER A 108 -32.18 11.44 9.38
C SER A 108 -31.48 11.00 8.09
N ASP A 109 -30.19 10.68 8.20
CA ASP A 109 -29.35 9.98 7.21
C ASP A 109 -29.39 10.69 5.85
N PRO A 110 -29.05 12.00 5.92
CA PRO A 110 -29.16 12.72 4.65
C PRO A 110 -28.06 12.31 3.66
N GLY A 111 -28.42 12.23 2.37
CA GLY A 111 -27.54 12.18 1.20
C GLY A 111 -27.72 13.39 0.27
N ILE A 112 -26.66 13.72 -0.44
CA ILE A 112 -26.79 14.93 -1.27
C ILE A 112 -26.09 14.66 -2.61
N THR A 113 -26.66 15.26 -3.68
CA THR A 113 -26.02 15.29 -5.01
C THR A 113 -26.32 16.63 -5.70
N VAL A 114 -25.63 16.78 -6.87
CA VAL A 114 -25.83 18.05 -7.60
C VAL A 114 -25.89 17.76 -9.10
N ASP A 115 -26.77 18.54 -9.71
CA ASP A 115 -26.74 18.36 -11.17
C ASP A 115 -25.70 19.29 -11.82
N ARG A 116 -25.49 19.13 -13.21
CA ARG A 116 -24.35 19.81 -13.88
C ARG A 116 -24.56 21.32 -13.92
N PHE A 117 -25.89 21.74 -13.48
CA PHE A 117 -26.14 23.21 -13.53
C PHE A 117 -26.06 23.81 -12.13
N GLY A 118 -25.64 22.99 -11.16
CA GLY A 118 -25.43 23.56 -9.81
C GLY A 118 -26.70 23.52 -8.97
N ASN A 119 -27.72 22.77 -9.41
CA ASN A 119 -28.87 22.55 -8.51
C ASN A 119 -28.62 21.35 -7.57
N PHE A 120 -28.80 21.67 -6.29
CA PHE A 120 -28.51 20.62 -5.29
C PHE A 120 -29.80 19.87 -4.91
N TYR A 121 -29.62 18.55 -4.63
CA TYR A 121 -30.73 17.70 -4.18
C TYR A 121 -30.29 16.91 -2.94
N THR A 122 -31.19 16.94 -2.00
CA THR A 122 -30.87 16.12 -0.81
C THR A 122 -32.02 15.14 -0.55
N VAL A 123 -31.56 13.85 -0.27
CA VAL A 123 -32.55 12.86 0.20
C VAL A 123 -32.39 12.65 1.70
N THR A 124 -33.59 12.66 2.38
CA THR A 124 -33.53 12.40 3.84
C THR A 124 -34.48 11.26 4.19
N LEU A 125 -34.08 10.50 5.19
CA LEU A 125 -35.04 9.55 5.81
C LEU A 125 -36.03 10.29 6.70
N CYS A 126 -37.30 10.24 6.24
CA CYS A 126 -38.39 10.79 7.08
C CYS A 126 -39.18 9.64 7.74
N PHE A 127 -39.42 9.91 9.10
CA PHE A 127 -40.14 8.78 9.72
C PHE A 127 -40.86 9.26 10.97
N GLU A 128 -41.85 8.47 11.37
CA GLU A 128 -42.62 8.80 12.58
C GLU A 128 -42.62 7.60 13.54
N ASN A 129 -43.14 7.90 14.75
CA ASN A 129 -43.27 6.85 15.77
C ASN A 129 -44.30 5.78 15.38
N GLY A 130 -43.82 4.39 15.16
CA GLY A 130 -44.83 3.36 14.84
C GLY A 130 -44.47 2.61 13.55
N GLY A 131 -43.14 2.89 12.98
CA GLY A 131 -42.59 1.95 11.97
C GLY A 131 -42.80 2.48 10.54
N THR A 132 -43.40 3.80 10.35
CA THR A 132 -43.54 4.37 9.00
C THR A 132 -42.28 5.16 8.63
N SER A 133 -41.76 4.86 7.40
CA SER A 133 -40.60 5.66 6.93
C SER A 133 -40.82 6.05 5.46
N ALA A 134 -40.16 7.19 5.14
CA ALA A 134 -40.24 7.72 3.76
C ALA A 134 -38.91 8.38 3.39
N PHE A 135 -38.83 8.62 2.08
CA PHE A 135 -37.70 9.45 1.64
C PHE A 135 -38.22 10.81 1.13
N CYS A 136 -37.71 11.82 1.82
CA CYS A 136 -38.07 13.21 1.42
C CYS A 136 -36.91 13.85 0.64
N ILE A 137 -37.38 14.51 -0.48
CA ILE A 137 -36.36 15.11 -1.37
C ILE A 137 -36.53 16.63 -1.34
N TYR A 138 -35.37 17.26 -1.15
CA TYR A 138 -35.34 18.74 -1.20
C TYR A 138 -34.43 19.22 -2.34
N LYS A 139 -34.84 20.33 -2.86
CA LYS A 139 -34.04 20.87 -3.98
C LYS A 139 -33.65 22.33 -3.69
N SER A 140 -32.38 22.59 -4.00
CA SER A 140 -31.91 23.99 -3.94
C SER A 140 -31.36 24.44 -5.30
N THR A 141 -31.77 25.71 -5.64
CA THR A 141 -31.27 26.23 -6.94
C THR A 141 -30.42 27.48 -6.71
N ASP A 142 -30.19 27.79 -5.41
CA ASP A 142 -29.42 29.05 -5.18
C ASP A 142 -28.21 28.74 -4.28
N GLY A 143 -27.67 27.58 -4.57
CA GLY A 143 -26.37 27.28 -3.94
C GLY A 143 -26.51 26.85 -2.48
N GLY A 144 -27.65 26.26 -2.10
CA GLY A 144 -27.82 25.69 -0.74
C GLY A 144 -28.34 26.72 0.26
N VAL A 145 -28.67 27.94 -0.27
CA VAL A 145 -29.16 28.97 0.67
C VAL A 145 -30.60 28.64 1.08
N THR A 146 -31.46 28.37 0.08
CA THR A 146 -32.85 28.00 0.43
C THR A 146 -33.17 26.65 -0.25
N TRP A 147 -34.22 25.94 0.46
CA TRP A 147 -34.58 24.61 -0.09
C TRP A 147 -36.10 24.54 -0.29
N SER A 148 -36.50 23.78 -1.30
CA SER A 148 -37.93 23.65 -1.62
C SER A 148 -38.66 22.87 -0.51
N GLU A 149 -40.03 22.91 -0.60
CA GLU A 149 -40.76 21.90 0.20
C GLU A 149 -40.44 20.47 -0.28
N PRO A 150 -40.55 19.52 0.73
CA PRO A 150 -40.08 18.19 0.34
C PRO A 150 -41.09 17.47 -0.57
N THR A 151 -40.52 16.78 -1.54
CA THR A 151 -41.29 15.76 -2.28
C THR A 151 -41.02 14.36 -1.69
N VAL A 152 -42.10 13.63 -1.51
CA VAL A 152 -41.91 12.27 -0.96
C VAL A 152 -41.69 11.29 -2.13
N ALA A 153 -40.47 10.71 -2.15
CA ALA A 153 -40.13 9.81 -3.28
C ALA A 153 -40.67 8.41 -3.04
N ILE A 154 -40.72 8.01 -1.85
CA ILE A 154 -41.28 6.71 -1.47
C ILE A 154 -41.75 6.79 -0.01
N ALA A 155 -42.87 6.02 0.24
CA ALA A 155 -43.34 5.94 1.64
C ALA A 155 -43.87 4.52 1.92
N SER A 156 -43.52 4.06 3.08
CA SER A 156 -44.04 2.74 3.46
C SER A 156 -44.58 2.80 4.90
N ASP A 157 -45.80 2.15 5.03
CA ASP A 157 -46.38 2.11 6.40
C ASP A 157 -46.04 0.79 7.09
N PHE A 158 -45.35 -0.04 6.36
CA PHE A 158 -45.13 -1.39 6.92
C PHE A 158 -43.63 -1.66 6.97
N ASP A 159 -42.94 -1.53 5.76
CA ASP A 159 -41.48 -1.72 5.75
C ASP A 159 -40.73 -0.45 6.16
N PHE A 160 -39.54 -0.80 6.75
CA PHE A 160 -38.72 0.38 7.10
C PHE A 160 -37.66 0.64 6.02
N GLU A 161 -37.77 1.90 5.51
CA GLU A 161 -36.83 2.29 4.45
C GLU A 161 -35.64 3.03 5.06
N ASP A 162 -34.42 2.47 4.73
CA ASP A 162 -33.23 3.13 5.33
C ASP A 162 -32.00 2.85 4.47
N LYS A 163 -31.00 3.75 4.80
CA LYS A 163 -29.68 3.67 4.15
C LYS A 163 -29.75 4.14 2.70
N GLU A 164 -30.46 5.34 2.60
CA GLU A 164 -30.66 5.85 1.21
C GLU A 164 -29.45 6.71 0.79
N LEU A 165 -28.90 6.43 -0.37
CA LEU A 165 -27.96 7.37 -1.01
C LEU A 165 -28.44 7.73 -2.42
N MET A 166 -28.05 8.93 -2.83
CA MET A 166 -28.59 9.44 -4.10
C MET A 166 -27.44 9.92 -4.99
N THR A 167 -27.62 9.75 -6.31
CA THR A 167 -26.67 10.36 -7.28
C THR A 167 -27.47 10.95 -8.45
N CYS A 168 -26.73 11.86 -9.20
CA CYS A 168 -27.36 12.53 -10.36
C CYS A 168 -26.50 12.28 -11.60
N ASP A 169 -27.23 11.98 -12.63
CA ASP A 169 -26.48 11.90 -13.90
C ASP A 169 -26.00 13.26 -14.38
N GLN A 170 -24.59 13.31 -14.54
CA GLN A 170 -23.99 14.60 -14.91
C GLN A 170 -23.22 14.46 -16.22
N THR A 171 -23.63 13.48 -17.00
CA THR A 171 -22.78 13.13 -18.17
C THR A 171 -23.06 14.08 -19.33
N GLY A 172 -24.18 14.86 -19.28
CA GLY A 172 -24.56 15.69 -20.47
C GLY A 172 -25.22 14.84 -21.55
N GLY A 173 -25.38 13.52 -21.31
CA GLY A 173 -25.93 12.61 -22.35
C GLY A 173 -27.45 12.47 -22.21
N THR A 174 -27.94 11.31 -22.71
CA THR A 174 -29.39 11.06 -22.88
C THR A 174 -30.11 11.17 -21.52
N TYR A 175 -29.40 10.77 -20.41
CA TYR A 175 -30.13 10.73 -19.12
C TYR A 175 -29.63 11.84 -18.21
N ASP A 176 -29.03 12.84 -18.78
CA ASP A 176 -28.49 13.96 -17.97
C ASP A 176 -29.59 14.57 -17.08
N GLY A 177 -29.24 14.70 -15.74
CA GLY A 177 -30.16 15.38 -14.82
C GLY A 177 -31.04 14.35 -14.10
N ASN A 178 -31.08 13.08 -14.66
CA ASN A 178 -31.87 12.10 -13.90
C ASN A 178 -31.27 11.86 -12.51
N LEU A 179 -32.20 11.65 -11.53
CA LEU A 179 -31.77 11.34 -10.15
C LEU A 179 -32.06 9.86 -9.85
N TYR A 180 -31.09 9.29 -9.08
CA TYR A 180 -31.22 7.85 -8.76
C TYR A 180 -31.00 7.65 -7.26
N ILE A 181 -31.95 6.86 -6.72
CA ILE A 181 -31.81 6.56 -5.27
C ILE A 181 -31.86 5.04 -5.10
N ALA A 182 -30.84 4.56 -4.35
CA ALA A 182 -30.88 3.15 -3.92
C ALA A 182 -30.86 3.08 -2.39
N TRP A 183 -31.58 2.02 -1.95
CA TRP A 183 -31.65 1.97 -0.48
C TRP A 183 -31.89 0.51 -0.05
N THR A 184 -31.72 0.40 1.30
CA THR A 184 -32.08 -0.91 1.88
C THR A 184 -33.52 -0.87 2.41
N ARG A 185 -34.29 -1.82 2.01
CA ARG A 185 -35.63 -1.99 2.60
C ARG A 185 -35.58 -3.08 3.68
N PHE A 186 -36.05 -2.66 4.90
CA PHE A 186 -36.13 -3.61 6.03
C PHE A 186 -37.59 -4.02 6.26
N PRO A 187 -37.86 -5.19 5.75
CA PRO A 187 -39.27 -5.61 5.85
C PRO A 187 -39.61 -6.09 7.26
N VAL A 188 -40.89 -5.98 7.59
CA VAL A 188 -41.35 -6.42 8.92
C VAL A 188 -41.00 -7.90 9.13
N SER A 189 -41.13 -8.67 8.03
CA SER A 189 -40.71 -10.09 8.06
C SER A 189 -39.88 -10.41 6.82
N GLY A 190 -38.87 -11.26 7.02
CA GLY A 190 -37.99 -11.65 5.89
C GLY A 190 -36.64 -10.93 5.97
N ASN A 191 -35.90 -11.07 4.87
CA ASN A 191 -34.53 -10.52 4.83
C ASN A 191 -34.52 -9.14 4.16
N SER A 192 -33.52 -8.27 4.71
CA SER A 192 -33.37 -6.97 4.01
C SER A 192 -33.01 -7.17 2.53
N ARG A 193 -33.45 -6.10 1.72
CA ARG A 193 -33.20 -6.18 0.25
C ARG A 193 -32.94 -4.77 -0.28
N ILE A 194 -32.30 -4.78 -1.53
CA ILE A 194 -31.93 -3.47 -2.12
C ILE A 194 -32.99 -3.07 -3.16
N HIS A 195 -33.41 -1.76 -2.97
CA HIS A 195 -34.37 -1.22 -3.95
C HIS A 195 -33.79 0.03 -4.62
N PHE A 196 -34.56 0.35 -5.70
CA PHE A 196 -34.05 1.45 -6.55
C PHE A 196 -35.24 2.23 -7.10
N ILE A 197 -35.05 3.65 -7.11
CA ILE A 197 -36.04 4.48 -7.82
C ILE A 197 -35.29 5.54 -8.62
N ARG A 198 -36.01 6.09 -9.64
CA ARG A 198 -35.37 7.16 -10.45
C ARG A 198 -36.38 8.26 -10.73
N SER A 199 -35.79 9.46 -10.91
CA SER A 199 -36.60 10.61 -11.37
C SER A 199 -35.98 11.18 -12.66
N THR A 200 -36.96 11.51 -13.58
CA THR A 200 -36.44 12.07 -14.86
C THR A 200 -36.90 13.52 -15.02
N ASP A 201 -37.47 14.09 -13.87
CA ASP A 201 -37.97 15.49 -14.03
C ASP A 201 -37.52 16.34 -12.85
N GLY A 202 -36.26 16.05 -12.46
CA GLY A 202 -35.65 16.97 -11.47
C GLY A 202 -36.19 16.72 -10.05
N GLY A 203 -36.65 15.46 -9.74
CA GLY A 203 -36.98 15.08 -8.35
C GLY A 203 -38.43 15.41 -8.00
N THR A 204 -39.25 15.77 -9.12
CA THR A 204 -40.67 16.08 -8.81
C THR A 204 -41.50 14.79 -8.78
N ASN A 205 -41.20 13.86 -9.76
CA ASN A 205 -41.88 12.56 -9.75
C ASN A 205 -40.84 11.43 -9.76
N TRP A 206 -41.38 10.25 -9.12
CA TRP A 206 -40.40 9.14 -9.02
C TRP A 206 -41.04 7.84 -9.53
N SER A 207 -40.21 7.01 -10.07
CA SER A 207 -40.72 5.70 -10.55
C SER A 207 -41.17 4.84 -9.35
N GLY A 208 -41.81 3.70 -9.71
CA GLY A 208 -42.09 2.72 -8.64
C GLY A 208 -40.80 2.02 -8.16
N ALA A 209 -40.93 1.54 -6.81
CA ALA A 209 -39.73 0.88 -6.24
C ALA A 209 -39.40 -0.41 -7.03
N LEU A 210 -38.16 -0.45 -7.45
CA LEU A 210 -37.68 -1.63 -8.20
C LEU A 210 -36.71 -2.42 -7.32
N PRO A 211 -37.06 -3.71 -6.96
CA PRO A 211 -36.09 -4.53 -6.22
C PRO A 211 -34.89 -4.94 -7.11
N ILE A 212 -33.65 -4.72 -6.53
CA ILE A 212 -32.52 -5.03 -7.45
C ILE A 212 -31.59 -6.03 -6.75
N SER A 213 -31.97 -6.50 -5.57
CA SER A 213 -31.30 -7.66 -4.96
C SER A 213 -32.28 -8.82 -4.82
N ASP A 214 -31.70 -10.10 -4.46
CA ASP A 214 -32.62 -11.24 -4.19
C ASP A 214 -33.12 -11.18 -2.74
N ASN A 215 -34.26 -11.91 -2.42
CA ASN A 215 -34.91 -11.82 -1.10
C ASN A 215 -34.36 -12.86 -0.13
N ILE A 216 -33.10 -13.43 -0.45
CA ILE A 216 -32.79 -14.60 0.41
C ILE A 216 -31.52 -14.28 1.21
N ASN A 217 -30.91 -13.01 1.10
CA ASN A 217 -29.58 -12.97 1.73
C ASN A 217 -29.32 -11.56 2.28
N ASP A 218 -29.84 -11.18 3.45
CA ASP A 218 -29.64 -9.91 4.16
C ASP A 218 -28.62 -9.01 3.44
N THR A 219 -29.12 -7.97 2.74
CA THR A 219 -28.28 -7.02 1.98
C THR A 219 -28.48 -5.60 2.53
N GLN A 220 -27.39 -4.78 2.39
CA GLN A 220 -27.50 -3.39 2.89
C GLN A 220 -26.40 -2.53 2.26
N TRP A 221 -26.55 -1.21 2.44
CA TRP A 221 -25.52 -0.22 2.12
C TRP A 221 -25.31 -0.12 0.61
N PRO A 222 -26.47 0.12 -0.09
CA PRO A 222 -26.29 0.29 -1.53
C PRO A 222 -25.74 1.68 -1.88
N VAL A 223 -24.80 1.70 -2.85
CA VAL A 223 -24.25 2.99 -3.32
C VAL A 223 -24.43 3.07 -4.84
N PRO A 224 -25.33 4.01 -5.28
CA PRO A 224 -25.51 4.19 -6.73
C PRO A 224 -24.45 5.13 -7.33
N ALA A 225 -24.10 4.84 -8.61
CA ALA A 225 -23.17 5.72 -9.34
C ALA A 225 -23.53 5.72 -10.84
N VAL A 226 -23.16 6.85 -11.50
CA VAL A 226 -23.50 6.97 -12.94
C VAL A 226 -22.20 6.85 -13.76
N GLY A 227 -22.30 5.92 -14.83
CA GLY A 227 -21.15 5.72 -15.75
C GLY A 227 -21.05 6.82 -16.81
N ALA A 228 -19.98 6.76 -17.61
CA ALA A 228 -19.60 7.86 -18.54
C ALA A 228 -20.62 7.99 -19.67
N ASN A 229 -21.41 6.92 -19.85
CA ASN A 229 -22.43 7.01 -20.93
C ASN A 229 -23.85 7.02 -20.35
N GLY A 230 -23.95 7.27 -19.07
CA GLY A 230 -25.30 7.40 -18.45
C GLY A 230 -25.78 6.07 -17.87
N GLU A 231 -24.80 5.01 -17.92
CA GLU A 231 -25.19 3.78 -17.21
C GLU A 231 -25.36 4.05 -15.70
N VAL A 232 -26.20 3.16 -15.11
CA VAL A 232 -26.38 3.28 -13.64
C VAL A 232 -25.84 1.99 -13.00
N TYR A 233 -24.93 2.26 -12.02
CA TYR A 233 -24.34 1.12 -11.27
C TYR A 233 -24.76 1.22 -9.80
N VAL A 234 -25.05 -0.02 -9.27
CA VAL A 234 -25.36 -0.04 -7.82
C VAL A 234 -24.61 -1.22 -7.19
N ALA A 235 -23.81 -0.85 -6.14
CA ALA A 235 -23.12 -1.92 -5.38
C ALA A 235 -23.63 -1.94 -3.94
N TRP A 236 -23.53 -3.21 -3.40
CA TRP A 236 -24.02 -3.31 -2.01
C TRP A 236 -23.35 -4.51 -1.32
N GLY A 237 -23.48 -4.50 -0.01
CA GLY A 237 -22.97 -5.66 0.75
C GLY A 237 -24.09 -6.69 1.03
N GLN A 238 -23.72 -7.94 0.99
CA GLN A 238 -24.56 -9.05 1.49
C GLN A 238 -23.85 -9.73 2.66
N PHE A 239 -24.65 -9.83 3.72
CA PHE A 239 -23.92 -10.16 4.96
C PHE A 239 -24.32 -11.55 5.45
N ALA A 240 -25.17 -12.28 4.68
CA ALA A 240 -25.44 -13.69 5.03
C ALA A 240 -24.31 -14.60 4.55
N GLY A 241 -24.09 -15.87 5.20
CA GLY A 241 -23.04 -16.82 4.80
C GLY A 241 -21.63 -16.23 4.96
N ASN A 242 -20.66 -16.43 3.80
CA ASN A 242 -19.25 -15.95 3.85
C ASN A 242 -19.14 -14.48 3.47
N GLY A 243 -20.33 -13.63 3.52
CA GLY A 243 -20.37 -12.20 3.13
C GLY A 243 -19.76 -11.94 1.74
N GLN A 244 -20.33 -10.91 1.02
CA GLN A 244 -19.80 -10.55 -0.31
C GLN A 244 -20.22 -9.11 -0.64
N VAL A 245 -19.42 -8.58 -1.57
CA VAL A 245 -19.84 -7.30 -2.19
C VAL A 245 -20.37 -7.59 -3.60
N LEU A 246 -21.67 -7.10 -3.74
CA LEU A 246 -22.36 -7.41 -5.03
C LEU A 246 -22.56 -6.14 -5.85
N PHE A 247 -23.02 -6.39 -7.11
CA PHE A 247 -23.01 -5.28 -8.08
C PHE A 247 -24.05 -5.58 -9.17
N ARG A 248 -24.84 -4.46 -9.61
CA ARG A 248 -25.68 -4.56 -10.81
C ARG A 248 -25.55 -3.28 -11.65
N SER A 249 -25.85 -3.51 -12.92
CA SER A 249 -25.74 -2.30 -13.76
C SER A 249 -26.98 -2.18 -14.67
N SER A 250 -27.26 -0.94 -14.97
CA SER A 250 -28.32 -0.61 -15.93
C SER A 250 -27.76 0.21 -17.10
N THR A 251 -28.26 -0.16 -18.31
CA THR A 251 -27.76 0.61 -19.49
C THR A 251 -28.89 1.45 -20.07
N ASN A 252 -30.04 1.41 -19.37
CA ASN A 252 -31.17 2.17 -19.98
C ASN A 252 -31.74 3.17 -18.96
N GLY A 253 -30.80 3.84 -18.27
CA GLY A 253 -31.20 4.97 -17.40
C GLY A 253 -31.93 4.51 -16.14
N GLY A 254 -31.69 3.22 -15.69
CA GLY A 254 -32.26 2.76 -14.40
C GLY A 254 -33.67 2.20 -14.54
N VAL A 255 -34.13 1.98 -15.86
CA VAL A 255 -35.48 1.40 -16.05
C VAL A 255 -35.47 -0.08 -15.64
N SER A 256 -34.37 -0.80 -15.97
CA SER A 256 -34.19 -2.20 -15.54
C SER A 256 -32.69 -2.48 -15.33
N PHE A 257 -32.45 -3.60 -14.54
CA PHE A 257 -31.03 -3.95 -14.26
C PHE A 257 -30.74 -5.35 -14.76
N GLY A 258 -29.46 -5.51 -15.21
CA GLY A 258 -29.03 -6.85 -15.64
C GLY A 258 -28.87 -7.80 -14.45
N THR A 259 -28.05 -8.85 -14.67
CA THR A 259 -27.91 -9.88 -13.62
C THR A 259 -26.97 -9.38 -12.51
N ILE A 260 -27.13 -10.08 -11.27
CA ILE A 260 -26.27 -9.71 -10.13
C ILE A 260 -24.88 -10.34 -10.32
N ASP A 261 -23.82 -9.48 -10.10
CA ASP A 261 -22.44 -9.96 -10.14
C ASP A 261 -21.79 -9.82 -8.76
N THR A 262 -20.90 -10.82 -8.51
CA THR A 262 -20.11 -10.71 -7.27
C THR A 262 -18.78 -10.03 -7.56
N ILE A 263 -18.55 -8.93 -6.77
CA ILE A 263 -17.25 -8.24 -6.97
C ILE A 263 -16.15 -9.03 -6.26
N TYR A 264 -16.46 -9.35 -4.91
CA TYR A 264 -15.49 -10.25 -4.27
C TYR A 264 -16.12 -10.86 -3.02
N THR A 265 -15.58 -11.98 -2.56
CA THR A 265 -15.97 -12.77 -1.37
C THR A 265 -14.77 -13.63 -0.93
N PRO A 266 -14.68 -13.93 0.35
CA PRO A 266 -15.55 -13.50 1.45
C PRO A 266 -15.17 -12.11 1.97
N ILE A 267 -16.17 -11.47 2.54
CA ILE A 267 -15.80 -10.23 3.25
C ILE A 267 -15.64 -10.57 4.74
N SER A 268 -14.69 -9.77 5.51
CA SER A 268 -14.57 -9.90 6.99
C SER A 268 -15.92 -9.68 7.68
N PRO A 269 -16.15 -10.29 8.97
CA PRO A 269 -17.49 -10.24 9.55
C PRO A 269 -18.14 -8.85 9.34
N VAL A 270 -19.43 -8.93 8.86
CA VAL A 270 -20.49 -8.13 8.22
C VAL A 270 -20.68 -6.83 9.01
N SER A 271 -20.42 -6.79 10.41
CA SER A 271 -20.41 -5.63 11.32
C SER A 271 -19.65 -6.01 12.60
N THR A 272 -18.54 -5.18 12.74
CA THR A 272 -17.79 -5.33 14.01
C THR A 272 -17.59 -3.97 14.68
N ASN A 273 -17.22 -4.07 15.92
CA ASN A 273 -16.87 -2.82 16.63
C ASN A 273 -15.34 -2.67 16.75
N VAL A 274 -15.00 -1.51 16.19
CA VAL A 274 -13.59 -1.22 16.54
C VAL A 274 -13.53 -0.55 17.92
N ASN A 275 -12.25 -0.54 18.59
CA ASN A 275 -12.09 0.05 19.93
C ASN A 275 -12.87 1.37 20.07
N GLY A 276 -13.56 1.52 21.26
CA GLY A 276 -14.38 2.72 21.49
C GLY A 276 -15.84 2.49 21.12
N ASP A 277 -16.12 1.12 20.79
CA ASP A 277 -17.48 0.62 20.46
C ASP A 277 -18.07 1.34 19.25
N ILE A 278 -17.09 1.68 18.34
CA ILE A 278 -17.58 2.28 17.07
C ILE A 278 -17.99 1.14 16.12
N LEU A 279 -19.22 1.24 15.73
CA LEU A 279 -19.73 0.24 14.77
C LEU A 279 -19.20 0.52 13.36
N VAL A 280 -18.72 -0.57 12.73
CA VAL A 280 -18.18 -0.40 11.37
C VAL A 280 -18.71 -1.55 10.51
N PHE A 281 -18.81 -1.14 9.13
CA PHE A 281 -19.30 -2.15 8.16
C PHE A 281 -18.36 -2.20 6.96
N THR A 282 -18.38 -3.50 6.44
CA THR A 282 -17.83 -3.49 5.06
C THR A 282 -18.90 -3.05 4.06
N TYR A 283 -18.68 -1.82 3.52
CA TYR A 283 -19.64 -1.38 2.47
C TYR A 283 -18.86 -0.72 1.33
N PRO A 284 -19.55 -0.83 0.09
CA PRO A 284 -18.86 -0.32 -1.09
C PRO A 284 -19.04 1.21 -1.26
N ALA A 285 -17.88 1.92 -1.17
CA ALA A 285 -17.90 3.31 -1.69
C ALA A 285 -17.50 3.35 -3.16
N LEU A 286 -18.60 3.43 -4.02
CA LEU A 286 -18.40 3.27 -5.47
C LEU A 286 -18.32 4.65 -6.15
N ALA A 287 -17.37 4.79 -7.04
CA ALA A 287 -17.21 6.02 -7.83
C ALA A 287 -16.93 5.65 -9.30
N THR A 288 -17.41 6.56 -10.19
CA THR A 288 -17.20 6.29 -11.63
C THR A 288 -16.49 7.49 -12.27
N ASP A 289 -15.63 7.11 -13.21
CA ASP A 289 -14.97 8.21 -13.95
C ASP A 289 -15.81 8.61 -15.17
N ILE A 290 -16.47 9.78 -15.02
CA ILE A 290 -17.29 10.24 -16.17
C ILE A 290 -16.61 11.44 -16.82
N SER A 291 -15.34 11.68 -16.44
CA SER A 291 -14.58 12.79 -17.04
C SER A 291 -14.08 12.44 -18.44
N ASN A 292 -13.28 13.38 -18.98
CA ASN A 292 -12.67 13.11 -20.32
C ASN A 292 -11.25 12.59 -20.17
N SER A 293 -10.95 12.11 -19.02
CA SER A 293 -9.60 11.57 -18.83
C SER A 293 -9.44 10.24 -19.58
N PRO A 294 -8.18 9.75 -19.73
CA PRO A 294 -7.96 8.47 -20.43
C PRO A 294 -8.63 7.29 -19.70
N TYR A 295 -9.09 7.54 -18.52
CA TYR A 295 -9.69 6.40 -17.78
C TYR A 295 -11.21 6.52 -17.73
N SER A 296 -11.75 7.40 -18.58
CA SER A 296 -13.21 7.58 -18.61
C SER A 296 -13.92 6.22 -18.75
N GLY A 297 -14.96 6.01 -17.88
CA GLY A 297 -15.77 4.78 -17.98
C GLY A 297 -15.34 3.77 -16.90
N ASN A 298 -14.13 4.02 -16.38
CA ASN A 298 -13.73 3.07 -15.33
C ASN A 298 -14.57 3.25 -14.05
N LEU A 299 -14.70 2.09 -13.30
CA LEU A 299 -15.32 2.10 -11.97
C LEU A 299 -14.27 1.86 -10.89
N TYR A 300 -14.51 2.64 -9.80
CA TYR A 300 -13.56 2.49 -8.68
C TYR A 300 -14.35 2.26 -7.38
N MET A 301 -13.74 1.32 -6.59
CA MET A 301 -14.44 1.01 -5.34
C MET A 301 -13.42 0.97 -4.18
N THR A 302 -13.89 1.70 -3.12
CA THR A 302 -13.08 1.54 -1.89
C THR A 302 -13.93 0.90 -0.79
N VAL A 303 -13.23 -0.01 -0.08
CA VAL A 303 -13.95 -0.73 0.97
C VAL A 303 -13.05 -0.84 2.20
N MET A 304 -13.76 -0.77 3.33
CA MET A 304 -13.01 -1.20 4.54
C MET A 304 -13.19 -2.71 4.75
N ASP A 305 -12.12 -3.33 4.98
CA ASP A 305 -12.17 -4.79 5.20
C ASP A 305 -10.91 -5.23 5.94
N ARG A 306 -11.04 -6.51 6.57
CA ARG A 306 -9.88 -7.01 7.32
C ARG A 306 -8.97 -7.85 6.41
N SER A 307 -7.66 -7.41 6.47
CA SER A 307 -6.71 -8.30 5.75
C SER A 307 -6.45 -9.57 6.58
N VAL A 308 -6.59 -10.77 5.94
CA VAL A 308 -6.33 -12.04 6.67
C VAL A 308 -4.90 -12.04 7.19
N SER A 309 -3.97 -11.22 6.67
CA SER A 309 -2.54 -11.25 7.03
C SER A 309 -2.19 -10.19 8.06
N SER A 310 -3.02 -9.09 8.33
CA SER A 310 -2.59 -7.94 9.16
C SER A 310 -3.41 -7.90 10.45
N GLY A 311 -4.57 -8.67 10.60
CA GLY A 311 -5.35 -8.79 11.85
C GLY A 311 -6.04 -7.49 12.23
N ASP A 312 -5.88 -6.22 11.41
CA ASP A 312 -6.63 -4.97 11.65
C ASP A 312 -7.40 -4.56 10.40
N GLN A 313 -8.44 -3.54 10.64
CA GLN A 313 -9.20 -3.03 9.47
C GLN A 313 -8.31 -2.14 8.59
N ASP A 314 -8.43 -2.43 7.24
CA ASP A 314 -7.71 -1.56 6.27
C ASP A 314 -8.66 -1.08 5.17
N ILE A 315 -8.10 -0.13 4.39
CA ILE A 315 -8.90 0.38 3.26
C ILE A 315 -8.36 -0.21 1.95
N PHE A 316 -9.28 -0.90 1.28
CA PHE A 316 -8.86 -1.53 0.00
C PHE A 316 -9.54 -0.84 -1.18
N PHE A 317 -8.82 -1.01 -2.34
CA PHE A 317 -9.27 -0.31 -3.56
C PHE A 317 -9.31 -1.32 -4.71
N LEU A 318 -10.40 -1.23 -5.47
CA LEU A 318 -10.57 -2.10 -6.65
C LEU A 318 -10.96 -1.27 -7.87
N THR A 319 -10.56 -1.82 -9.05
CA THR A 319 -10.88 -1.08 -10.29
C THR A 319 -11.53 -2.03 -11.30
N SER A 320 -12.53 -1.49 -11.93
CA SER A 320 -13.07 -2.18 -13.12
C SER A 320 -12.94 -1.29 -14.36
N THR A 321 -12.47 -1.98 -15.47
CA THR A 321 -12.32 -1.19 -16.73
C THR A 321 -13.28 -1.72 -17.78
N ASP A 322 -14.18 -2.65 -17.35
CA ASP A 322 -15.11 -3.21 -18.35
C ASP A 322 -16.54 -3.19 -17.80
N GLN A 323 -16.85 -2.01 -17.17
CA GLN A 323 -18.23 -1.68 -16.73
C GLN A 323 -18.69 -2.65 -15.64
N GLY A 324 -17.74 -3.11 -14.84
CA GLY A 324 -18.13 -3.87 -13.60
C GLY A 324 -18.21 -5.37 -13.86
N ASN A 325 -17.78 -5.81 -15.18
CA ASN A 325 -17.80 -7.27 -15.45
C ASN A 325 -16.66 -7.99 -14.70
N THR A 326 -15.54 -7.36 -14.67
CA THR A 326 -14.44 -7.92 -13.87
C THR A 326 -13.80 -6.81 -13.03
N TRP A 327 -13.17 -7.32 -11.80
CA TRP A 327 -12.53 -6.32 -10.90
C TRP A 327 -11.11 -6.77 -10.60
N SER A 328 -10.24 -5.77 -10.42
CA SER A 328 -8.84 -6.08 -10.02
C SER A 328 -8.81 -6.73 -8.64
N PRO A 329 -7.72 -7.39 -8.32
CA PRO A 329 -7.58 -7.79 -6.91
C PRO A 329 -7.59 -6.58 -5.96
N ARG A 330 -7.95 -6.94 -4.63
CA ARG A 330 -8.01 -5.82 -3.65
C ARG A 330 -6.60 -5.28 -3.39
N LYS A 331 -6.50 -3.94 -3.53
CA LYS A 331 -5.22 -3.25 -3.24
C LYS A 331 -5.36 -2.41 -1.96
N ARG A 332 -4.51 -2.70 -0.94
CA ARG A 332 -4.52 -1.86 0.28
C ARG A 332 -3.96 -0.46 -0.02
N ILE A 333 -4.72 0.64 0.47
CA ILE A 333 -4.24 1.97 0.02
C ILE A 333 -3.86 2.80 1.25
N ASN A 334 -4.20 2.34 2.44
CA ASN A 334 -3.55 3.04 3.57
C ASN A 334 -2.07 2.62 3.71
N ASP A 335 -1.11 3.59 4.09
CA ASP A 335 0.34 3.33 3.95
C ASP A 335 0.97 3.19 5.34
N ASP A 336 0.03 2.84 6.41
CA ASP A 336 0.64 2.50 7.71
C ASP A 336 1.29 1.11 7.65
N PRO A 337 2.36 0.89 8.63
CA PRO A 337 3.05 -0.40 8.61
C PRO A 337 2.05 -1.58 8.68
N LEU A 338 2.40 -2.65 7.97
CA LEU A 338 1.52 -3.84 7.95
C LEU A 338 1.51 -4.52 9.32
N GLY A 339 0.30 -4.91 9.80
CA GLY A 339 0.14 -5.74 11.02
C GLY A 339 0.41 -4.94 12.29
N ASN A 340 0.27 -3.60 12.24
CA ASN A 340 0.61 -2.81 13.45
C ASN A 340 -0.63 -2.63 14.34
N GLY A 341 -1.76 -3.34 13.93
CA GLY A 341 -2.94 -3.36 14.83
C GLY A 341 -3.73 -2.05 14.74
N ALA A 342 -3.34 -1.10 13.85
CA ALA A 342 -4.10 0.15 13.75
C ALA A 342 -5.26 -0.02 12.75
N ASP A 343 -6.54 0.43 13.25
CA ASP A 343 -7.74 0.22 12.42
C ASP A 343 -7.99 1.45 11.52
N GLN A 344 -8.41 1.14 10.25
CA GLN A 344 -8.93 2.16 9.31
C GLN A 344 -10.36 1.83 8.90
N PHE A 345 -11.19 2.96 8.86
CA PHE A 345 -12.60 2.60 8.61
C PHE A 345 -13.33 3.80 8.00
N HIS A 346 -14.61 3.55 7.47
CA HIS A 346 -15.59 4.51 6.91
C HIS A 346 -14.98 5.30 5.74
N PRO A 347 -14.49 4.58 4.68
CA PRO A 347 -13.91 5.29 3.52
C PRO A 347 -14.99 5.90 2.63
N TRP A 348 -14.61 6.87 1.89
CA TRP A 348 -15.44 7.43 0.79
C TRP A 348 -14.52 7.85 -0.35
N ALA A 349 -15.08 7.62 -1.61
CA ALA A 349 -14.22 7.94 -2.78
C ALA A 349 -15.03 8.76 -3.79
N VAL A 350 -14.31 9.66 -4.50
CA VAL A 350 -14.95 10.45 -5.58
C VAL A 350 -13.94 10.57 -6.73
N VAL A 351 -14.46 10.74 -7.97
CA VAL A 351 -13.61 11.07 -9.14
C VAL A 351 -14.02 12.46 -9.64
N ASN A 352 -12.93 13.34 -9.69
CA ASN A 352 -13.32 14.70 -10.14
C ASN A 352 -13.27 14.83 -11.66
N GLN A 353 -13.51 16.04 -12.20
CA GLN A 353 -13.70 16.28 -13.64
C GLN A 353 -12.40 16.04 -14.43
N ASP A 354 -11.29 15.82 -13.72
CA ASP A 354 -10.01 15.56 -14.42
C ASP A 354 -9.62 14.08 -14.32
N GLY A 355 -10.50 13.26 -13.75
CA GLY A 355 -10.22 11.81 -13.66
C GLY A 355 -9.39 11.46 -12.43
N VAL A 356 -9.20 12.47 -11.53
CA VAL A 356 -8.42 12.20 -10.31
C VAL A 356 -9.33 11.53 -9.26
N ILE A 357 -8.71 10.42 -8.70
CA ILE A 357 -9.46 9.69 -7.65
C ILE A 357 -8.98 10.16 -6.27
N SER A 358 -9.98 10.58 -5.44
CA SER A 358 -9.65 10.93 -4.04
C SER A 358 -10.41 10.02 -3.07
N VAL A 359 -9.57 9.60 -2.08
CA VAL A 359 -10.19 8.70 -1.07
C VAL A 359 -9.90 9.26 0.32
N VAL A 360 -11.06 9.28 1.12
CA VAL A 360 -10.87 9.72 2.52
C VAL A 360 -11.30 8.58 3.45
N PHE A 361 -10.57 8.56 4.61
CA PHE A 361 -10.98 7.51 5.58
C PHE A 361 -10.50 7.89 6.97
N TYR A 362 -11.18 7.32 8.01
CA TYR A 362 -10.66 7.44 9.40
C TYR A 362 -9.49 6.48 9.63
N ASP A 363 -8.54 6.98 10.49
CA ASP A 363 -7.30 6.21 10.70
C ASP A 363 -6.86 6.36 12.16
N ARG A 364 -6.40 5.20 12.70
CA ARG A 364 -6.06 5.26 14.15
C ARG A 364 -4.56 5.07 14.34
N ARG A 365 -3.86 5.27 13.26
CA ARG A 365 -2.41 4.89 13.26
C ARG A 365 -1.64 5.78 14.24
N ASN A 366 -2.25 6.93 14.65
CA ASN A 366 -1.44 7.83 15.49
C ASN A 366 -1.74 7.59 16.98
N ASP A 367 -2.51 6.56 17.22
CA ASP A 367 -2.83 6.27 18.63
C ASP A 367 -2.44 4.81 18.93
N PRO A 368 -1.41 4.67 19.75
CA PRO A 368 -0.91 3.31 20.05
C PRO A 368 -1.99 2.47 20.74
N SER A 369 -3.03 3.13 21.38
CA SER A 369 -4.10 2.35 22.04
C SER A 369 -5.22 2.00 21.06
N ASN A 370 -5.06 2.46 19.78
CA ASN A 370 -6.06 2.19 18.74
C ASN A 370 -7.47 2.65 19.17
N LEU A 371 -7.54 3.82 19.88
CA LEU A 371 -8.83 4.40 20.35
C LEU A 371 -9.13 5.70 19.62
N MET A 372 -8.11 6.62 19.57
CA MET A 372 -8.38 7.90 18.88
C MET A 372 -8.22 7.75 17.37
N PHE A 373 -8.97 8.62 16.70
CA PHE A 373 -8.84 8.46 15.24
C PHE A 373 -8.66 9.83 14.59
N ASP A 374 -8.03 9.80 13.39
CA ASP A 374 -7.82 10.99 12.55
C ASP A 374 -8.38 10.75 11.14
N VAL A 375 -8.37 11.89 10.37
CA VAL A 375 -8.87 11.76 8.98
C VAL A 375 -7.69 11.86 8.01
N TYR A 376 -7.68 10.86 7.09
CA TYR A 376 -6.60 10.88 6.08
C TYR A 376 -7.19 10.91 4.67
N LEU A 377 -6.37 11.45 3.80
CA LEU A 377 -6.75 11.57 2.37
C LEU A 377 -5.60 11.07 1.50
N THR A 378 -5.96 10.29 0.47
CA THR A 378 -4.98 9.93 -0.57
C THR A 378 -5.62 10.03 -1.96
N GLN A 379 -4.74 10.17 -2.98
CA GLN A 379 -5.30 10.40 -4.34
C GLN A 379 -4.54 9.57 -5.37
N SER A 380 -5.29 9.33 -6.43
CA SER A 380 -4.64 8.70 -7.61
C SER A 380 -4.84 9.54 -8.87
N TYR A 381 -3.69 9.54 -9.62
CA TYR A 381 -3.73 10.36 -10.85
C TYR A 381 -3.54 9.47 -12.07
N ASP A 382 -3.49 8.13 -11.81
CA ASP A 382 -3.22 7.23 -12.95
C ASP A 382 -4.26 6.10 -12.98
N GLY A 383 -5.51 6.53 -12.67
CA GLY A 383 -6.62 5.57 -12.83
C GLY A 383 -6.62 4.49 -11.76
N GLY A 384 -5.99 4.78 -10.53
CA GLY A 384 -6.09 3.83 -9.38
C GLY A 384 -4.90 2.87 -9.33
N GLN A 385 -3.87 3.09 -10.24
CA GLN A 385 -2.69 2.19 -10.21
C GLN A 385 -1.78 2.52 -9.03
N THR A 386 -1.58 3.79 -8.82
CA THR A 386 -0.80 4.17 -7.62
C THR A 386 -1.54 5.30 -6.90
N PHE A 387 -1.13 5.39 -5.50
CA PHE A 387 -1.75 6.46 -4.70
C PHE A 387 -0.66 7.28 -4.00
N THR A 388 -1.01 8.57 -3.86
CA THR A 388 -0.06 9.44 -3.14
C THR A 388 0.02 9.01 -1.67
N PRO A 389 1.14 9.37 -1.04
CA PRO A 389 1.19 9.09 0.40
C PRO A 389 -0.03 9.67 1.13
N ASN A 390 -0.48 8.78 2.16
CA ASN A 390 -1.64 9.26 2.95
C ASN A 390 -1.30 10.54 3.72
N LYS A 391 -2.19 11.52 3.57
CA LYS A 391 -1.98 12.81 4.26
C LYS A 391 -3.05 12.97 5.35
N ARG A 392 -2.51 13.19 6.61
CA ARG A 392 -3.48 13.48 7.70
C ARG A 392 -4.12 14.86 7.49
N ILE A 393 -5.47 14.85 7.55
CA ILE A 393 -6.22 16.10 7.24
C ILE A 393 -6.68 16.71 8.57
N SER A 394 -7.00 15.95 9.52
CA SER A 394 -7.42 16.52 10.81
C SER A 394 -6.19 17.03 11.59
N THR A 395 -6.38 18.14 12.26
CA THR A 395 -5.23 18.74 12.98
C THR A 395 -5.24 18.26 14.43
N VAL A 396 -6.41 17.60 14.76
CA VAL A 396 -6.52 17.06 16.14
C VAL A 396 -7.16 15.67 16.05
N SER A 397 -6.66 14.77 16.94
CA SER A 397 -7.30 13.43 16.99
C SER A 397 -8.64 13.50 17.74
N SER A 398 -9.60 12.67 17.21
CA SER A 398 -10.93 12.64 17.84
C SER A 398 -11.01 11.47 18.84
N PHE A 399 -11.56 11.83 19.97
CA PHE A 399 -11.81 10.82 21.03
C PHE A 399 -13.26 10.34 20.99
N PRO A 400 -13.45 9.07 20.53
CA PRO A 400 -14.80 8.59 20.25
C PRO A 400 -15.66 8.51 21.52
N LEU A 401 -15.01 8.60 22.79
CA LEU A 401 -15.82 8.45 24.02
C LEU A 401 -15.97 9.81 24.70
N ALA A 402 -15.75 10.81 23.98
CA ALA A 402 -15.80 12.18 24.55
C ALA A 402 -17.18 12.47 25.15
N LEU A 403 -18.21 11.78 24.69
CA LEU A 403 -19.56 12.08 25.20
C LEU A 403 -19.78 11.42 26.56
N LEU A 404 -19.12 10.23 26.83
CA LEU A 404 -19.24 9.54 28.13
C LEU A 404 -18.46 10.28 29.21
N SER A 405 -17.48 11.01 28.87
CA SER A 405 -16.60 11.70 29.84
C SER A 405 -17.14 13.10 30.18
N SER A 406 -18.16 13.63 29.42
CA SER A 406 -18.66 15.00 29.65
C SER A 406 -19.89 14.97 30.56
N GLY A 407 -20.18 13.78 31.32
CA GLY A 407 -21.27 13.80 32.31
C GLY A 407 -22.61 14.18 31.68
N LEU A 408 -22.79 14.37 30.29
CA LEU A 408 -24.04 14.81 29.63
C LEU A 408 -24.99 13.61 29.52
N THR A 409 -25.86 13.25 30.56
CA THR A 409 -27.01 12.30 30.61
C THR A 409 -28.12 12.74 29.66
N LYS A 410 -27.80 13.17 28.38
CA LYS A 410 -28.95 13.72 27.61
C LYS A 410 -29.64 12.58 26.85
N THR A 411 -30.80 12.07 27.35
CA THR A 411 -31.67 11.11 26.65
C THR A 411 -32.46 11.83 25.53
N PRO A 412 -32.02 11.60 24.26
CA PRO A 412 -32.84 12.23 23.23
C PRO A 412 -34.34 11.98 23.45
N LEU A 413 -35.21 13.04 23.36
CA LEU A 413 -36.69 12.90 23.36
C LEU A 413 -37.15 11.95 22.26
N ASP A 414 -36.15 11.19 21.58
CA ASP A 414 -36.56 10.28 20.50
C ASP A 414 -37.12 8.97 21.11
N PRO A 415 -38.35 8.94 21.65
CA PRO A 415 -38.94 7.77 22.33
C PRO A 415 -39.26 6.64 21.35
N VAL A 416 -38.52 6.40 20.09
CA VAL A 416 -39.12 5.22 19.41
C VAL A 416 -38.10 4.72 18.36
N THR A 417 -37.13 3.93 18.73
CA THR A 417 -37.02 2.87 17.69
C THR A 417 -37.57 1.55 18.24
N ALA A 418 -38.89 1.35 18.61
CA ALA A 418 -39.51 0.01 18.65
C ALA A 418 -38.59 -1.05 18.02
N TYR A 419 -37.36 -0.75 17.42
CA TYR A 419 -36.38 -1.76 16.95
C TYR A 419 -35.14 -1.77 17.86
N TYR A 420 -35.09 -0.83 18.92
CA TYR A 420 -33.76 -0.67 19.57
C TYR A 420 -33.96 -0.30 21.04
N GLY A 421 -35.11 -0.64 21.72
CA GLY A 421 -35.33 -0.63 23.18
C GLY A 421 -34.89 0.70 23.81
N ASP A 422 -35.63 1.39 24.78
CA ASP A 422 -35.57 2.51 25.74
C ASP A 422 -34.14 2.74 26.24
N LYS A 423 -33.05 2.56 25.36
CA LYS A 423 -31.74 2.82 25.99
C LYS A 423 -31.33 4.29 25.77
N PRO A 424 -30.95 5.08 26.93
CA PRO A 424 -30.33 6.40 26.88
C PRO A 424 -29.17 6.46 25.87
N LEU A 425 -29.15 7.40 24.81
CA LEU A 425 -28.03 7.63 23.87
C LEU A 425 -26.68 7.27 24.51
N GLU A 426 -26.70 7.16 26.10
CA GLU A 426 -25.49 6.79 26.86
C GLU A 426 -25.26 5.27 26.85
N ALA A 427 -26.24 4.44 26.20
CA ALA A 427 -26.12 2.98 26.37
C ALA A 427 -26.68 2.26 25.13
N THR A 428 -26.81 2.99 23.88
CA THR A 428 -27.21 2.01 22.83
C THR A 428 -26.11 2.00 21.76
N PRO A 429 -25.06 1.28 21.98
CA PRO A 429 -24.07 0.87 20.96
C PRO A 429 -24.74 0.34 19.69
N LEU A 430 -25.68 1.14 18.97
CA LEU A 430 -25.85 0.39 17.69
C LEU A 430 -26.29 1.36 16.60
N ALA A 431 -25.89 2.73 16.75
CA ALA A 431 -25.60 3.39 15.44
C ALA A 431 -24.54 4.47 15.65
N GLY A 432 -23.16 4.12 16.00
CA GLY A 432 -22.09 4.91 15.32
C GLY A 432 -21.79 6.20 16.08
N LEU A 433 -21.46 6.10 17.43
CA LEU A 433 -20.97 7.24 18.22
C LEU A 433 -20.48 8.38 17.31
N ILE A 434 -20.03 8.09 16.06
CA ILE A 434 -19.55 9.21 15.22
C ILE A 434 -20.17 9.09 13.83
N GLY A 435 -21.34 8.05 13.74
CA GLY A 435 -21.98 7.90 12.42
C GLY A 435 -21.26 6.84 11.59
N GLU A 436 -21.87 6.46 10.36
CA GLU A 436 -21.39 5.27 9.62
C GLU A 436 -20.79 5.67 8.28
N TYR A 437 -20.85 7.06 7.94
CA TYR A 437 -20.17 7.45 6.69
C TYR A 437 -19.63 8.88 6.84
N ILE A 438 -18.70 9.14 5.97
CA ILE A 438 -18.01 10.45 5.96
C ILE A 438 -18.15 11.06 4.56
N GLY A 439 -17.80 12.37 4.43
CA GLY A 439 -18.10 13.00 3.13
C GLY A 439 -16.83 13.58 2.50
N LEU A 440 -16.80 13.49 1.11
CA LEU A 440 -15.69 14.03 0.31
C LEU A 440 -16.23 14.50 -1.06
N SER A 441 -15.83 15.73 -1.42
CA SER A 441 -16.08 16.21 -2.79
C SER A 441 -14.79 16.83 -3.34
N SER A 442 -14.66 16.62 -4.68
CA SER A 442 -13.39 17.12 -5.29
C SER A 442 -13.72 17.83 -6.60
N PHE A 443 -13.06 18.99 -6.82
CA PHE A 443 -13.15 19.75 -8.07
C PHE A 443 -11.80 20.45 -8.32
N GLY A 444 -11.23 20.04 -9.52
CA GLY A 444 -9.89 20.61 -9.81
C GLY A 444 -8.89 20.24 -8.70
N LYS A 445 -8.19 21.23 -8.16
CA LYS A 445 -7.16 20.96 -7.13
C LYS A 445 -7.77 20.96 -5.73
N GLN A 446 -9.08 21.27 -5.68
CA GLN A 446 -9.69 21.47 -4.35
C GLN A 446 -10.40 20.18 -3.92
N ASN A 447 -10.10 19.78 -2.72
CA ASN A 447 -10.82 18.68 -2.04
C ASN A 447 -11.44 19.20 -0.73
N THR A 448 -12.75 18.93 -0.67
CA THR A 448 -13.45 19.33 0.57
C THR A 448 -13.93 18.07 1.30
N VAL A 449 -13.41 18.01 2.55
CA VAL A 449 -13.76 16.84 3.37
C VAL A 449 -14.59 17.29 4.58
N VAL A 450 -15.65 16.48 4.87
CA VAL A 450 -16.43 16.78 6.09
C VAL A 450 -16.51 15.50 6.95
N TRP A 451 -16.33 15.72 8.31
CA TRP A 451 -16.32 14.52 9.16
C TRP A 451 -16.84 14.87 10.55
N THR A 452 -17.18 13.81 11.27
CA THR A 452 -17.52 14.00 12.70
C THR A 452 -16.25 14.11 13.56
N ASP A 453 -16.23 15.11 14.41
CA ASP A 453 -15.05 15.45 15.23
C ASP A 453 -15.47 15.67 16.68
N THR A 454 -14.58 15.17 17.58
CA THR A 454 -15.01 15.28 18.99
C THR A 454 -14.03 16.16 19.76
N ARG A 455 -13.25 16.98 19.15
CA ARG A 455 -12.16 17.74 19.82
C ARG A 455 -12.74 18.76 20.80
N GLU A 456 -14.05 19.00 20.69
CA GLU A 456 -14.60 20.00 21.65
C GLU A 456 -15.47 19.30 22.69
N GLY A 457 -15.27 18.00 22.75
CA GLY A 457 -15.97 17.30 23.86
C GLY A 457 -17.35 16.79 23.43
N ASP A 458 -17.85 17.25 22.21
CA ASP A 458 -19.09 16.74 21.59
C ASP A 458 -18.81 16.27 20.16
N GLN A 459 -19.84 15.54 19.60
CA GLN A 459 -19.71 15.19 18.16
C GLN A 459 -20.19 16.37 17.29
N GLU A 460 -19.17 16.95 16.62
CA GLU A 460 -19.48 18.11 15.74
C GLU A 460 -19.05 17.80 14.30
N VAL A 461 -19.56 18.71 13.43
CA VAL A 461 -19.23 18.50 12.00
C VAL A 461 -18.10 19.46 11.62
N TYR A 462 -17.01 18.84 11.22
CA TYR A 462 -15.86 19.67 10.79
C TYR A 462 -15.56 19.43 9.31
N THR A 463 -14.88 20.46 8.83
CA THR A 463 -14.48 20.34 7.41
C THR A 463 -13.03 20.83 7.25
N ALA A 464 -12.47 20.37 6.12
CA ALA A 464 -11.17 20.90 5.68
C ALA A 464 -11.17 21.05 4.15
N LYS A 465 -10.51 22.22 3.80
CA LYS A 465 -10.17 22.33 2.37
C LYS A 465 -8.71 21.92 2.13
N VAL A 466 -8.68 20.90 1.23
CA VAL A 466 -7.31 20.45 0.87
C VAL A 466 -7.02 20.82 -0.58
N ILE A 467 -5.91 21.64 -0.73
CA ILE A 467 -5.52 22.02 -2.10
C ILE A 467 -4.32 21.16 -2.53
N THR A 468 -4.62 20.48 -3.65
CA THR A 468 -3.50 19.66 -4.17
C THR A 468 -2.56 20.51 -5.05
N GLY A 469 -1.29 20.60 -4.56
CA GLY A 469 -0.23 21.31 -5.32
C GLY A 469 0.77 20.33 -5.96
N LEU A 470 2.11 20.79 -6.08
CA LEU A 470 3.13 19.89 -6.67
C LEU A 470 3.18 18.57 -5.87
N LEU A 471 3.22 17.49 -6.59
CA LEU A 471 3.30 16.17 -5.91
C LEU A 471 4.74 15.65 -5.91
N ILE A 472 5.00 14.92 -4.69
CA ILE A 472 6.36 14.33 -4.58
C ILE A 472 6.56 13.32 -5.72
N SER A 473 7.79 13.45 -6.42
CA SER A 473 8.08 12.56 -7.57
C SER A 473 8.30 11.12 -7.10
N LYS A 474 7.96 10.20 -8.01
CA LYS A 474 8.25 8.77 -7.75
C LYS A 474 9.62 8.39 -8.32
N LEU A 475 10.46 7.75 -7.38
CA LEU A 475 11.83 7.37 -7.82
C LEU A 475 11.78 6.05 -8.60
N LEU A 476 12.54 5.98 -9.73
CA LEU A 476 12.46 4.77 -10.57
C LEU A 476 13.84 4.13 -10.67
N LEU A 477 14.92 4.79 -11.09
CA LEU A 477 16.27 4.21 -11.18
C LEU A 477 17.30 5.24 -10.72
N PRO A 478 18.28 4.67 -10.09
CA PRO A 478 18.53 3.26 -9.75
C PRO A 478 17.52 2.73 -8.73
N LEU A 479 17.22 1.32 -8.88
CA LEU A 479 16.19 0.73 -7.99
C LEU A 479 16.68 0.74 -6.54
N ASN A 480 15.71 0.79 -5.60
CA ASN A 480 16.07 0.80 -4.16
C ASN A 480 16.84 -0.47 -3.78
N SER A 481 18.09 -0.25 -3.18
CA SER A 481 19.01 -1.29 -2.66
C SER A 481 19.67 -2.09 -3.79
N ALA A 482 19.67 -1.53 -5.00
CA ALA A 482 20.29 -2.26 -6.14
C ALA A 482 21.82 -2.14 -6.07
N TYR A 483 22.50 -3.26 -6.72
CA TYR A 483 23.97 -3.21 -6.91
C TYR A 483 24.29 -2.93 -8.38
N GLN A 484 25.36 -2.14 -8.62
CA GLN A 484 25.71 -1.89 -10.05
C GLN A 484 27.20 -1.58 -10.16
N THR A 485 27.66 -1.86 -11.48
CA THR A 485 29.10 -1.56 -11.71
C THR A 485 29.25 -0.17 -12.33
N ASP A 486 28.08 0.37 -12.76
CA ASP A 486 28.13 1.70 -13.40
C ASP A 486 28.32 2.81 -12.36
N ASP A 487 29.47 3.53 -12.40
CA ASP A 487 29.74 4.58 -11.38
C ASP A 487 29.27 5.96 -11.87
N THR A 488 28.50 5.99 -13.00
CA THR A 488 27.77 7.18 -13.46
C THR A 488 26.30 6.82 -13.73
N PRO A 489 25.63 6.53 -12.67
CA PRO A 489 24.26 6.00 -12.85
C PRO A 489 23.32 7.02 -13.48
N ASN A 490 22.40 6.48 -14.22
CA ASN A 490 21.26 7.27 -14.73
C ASN A 490 20.13 7.31 -13.70
N PHE A 491 19.85 8.61 -13.26
CA PHE A 491 18.70 8.76 -12.35
C PHE A 491 17.41 9.05 -13.14
N THR A 492 16.41 8.28 -12.80
CA THR A 492 15.12 8.54 -13.46
C THR A 492 14.02 8.55 -12.40
N TRP A 493 13.13 9.51 -12.59
CA TRP A 493 11.97 9.60 -11.70
C TRP A 493 10.74 10.02 -12.50
N GLN A 494 9.61 9.77 -11.90
CA GLN A 494 8.35 10.12 -12.57
C GLN A 494 7.69 11.32 -11.86
N ASP A 495 7.27 12.37 -12.72
CA ASP A 495 6.53 13.52 -12.17
C ASP A 495 5.04 13.15 -11.99
N LEU A 496 4.66 13.47 -10.79
CA LEU A 496 3.24 13.07 -10.54
C LEU A 496 2.36 14.31 -10.43
N SER A 497 3.04 15.57 -10.63
CA SER A 497 2.23 16.80 -10.48
C SER A 497 1.27 16.99 -11.65
N TYR A 498 -0.03 17.11 -11.22
CA TYR A 498 -1.09 17.16 -12.26
C TYR A 498 -1.65 18.58 -12.36
N TYR A 499 -1.82 19.32 -11.20
CA TYR A 499 -2.54 20.62 -11.26
C TYR A 499 -1.54 21.78 -11.21
N ASP A 500 -0.28 21.33 -10.97
CA ASP A 500 0.75 22.39 -10.99
C ASP A 500 1.88 22.01 -11.97
N THR A 501 2.25 23.04 -12.72
CA THR A 501 3.32 22.78 -13.71
C THR A 501 4.69 22.84 -13.02
N VAL A 502 5.33 21.64 -13.36
CA VAL A 502 6.69 21.62 -12.77
C VAL A 502 7.63 22.41 -13.68
N SER A 503 8.42 23.32 -13.07
CA SER A 503 9.38 24.15 -13.84
C SER A 503 10.75 23.47 -13.85
N TYR A 504 11.21 22.95 -12.76
CA TYR A 504 12.51 22.23 -12.76
C TYR A 504 12.57 21.30 -11.54
N TYR A 505 13.67 20.42 -11.57
CA TYR A 505 13.83 19.45 -10.47
C TYR A 505 15.19 19.67 -9.80
N ARG A 506 15.15 19.23 -8.55
CA ARG A 506 16.42 19.15 -7.81
C ARG A 506 16.66 17.71 -7.37
N LEU A 507 17.85 17.20 -7.78
CA LEU A 507 18.26 15.83 -7.42
C LEU A 507 19.39 15.90 -6.40
N GLN A 508 19.19 15.04 -5.25
CA GLN A 508 20.30 14.92 -4.28
C GLN A 508 20.71 13.46 -4.10
N TYR A 509 22.04 13.31 -3.90
CA TYR A 509 22.50 11.97 -3.47
C TYR A 509 23.63 12.14 -2.45
N SER A 510 23.70 11.05 -1.58
CA SER A 510 24.65 11.15 -0.46
C SER A 510 24.98 9.74 0.05
N THR A 511 26.17 9.65 0.71
CA THR A 511 26.49 8.37 1.38
C THR A 511 25.88 8.34 2.78
N ASN A 512 25.30 9.48 3.23
CA ASN A 512 24.58 9.54 4.52
C ASN A 512 23.06 9.44 4.30
N SER A 513 22.45 8.47 4.87
CA SER A 513 21.03 8.13 4.57
C SER A 513 20.09 9.22 5.04
N ASN A 514 20.53 10.11 5.91
CA ASN A 514 19.59 11.18 6.34
C ASN A 514 19.95 12.53 5.70
N PHE A 515 20.93 12.46 4.81
CA PHE A 515 21.35 13.63 4.01
C PHE A 515 21.78 14.77 4.93
N SER A 516 22.41 14.40 6.11
CA SER A 516 22.86 15.44 7.06
C SER A 516 24.28 15.90 6.71
N SER A 517 25.02 15.13 5.92
CA SER A 517 26.36 15.52 5.44
C SER A 517 26.67 14.83 4.11
N GLY A 518 27.62 15.46 3.36
CA GLY A 518 28.12 14.83 2.12
C GLY A 518 27.05 14.80 1.03
N VAL A 519 26.12 15.82 1.03
CA VAL A 519 25.01 15.82 0.06
C VAL A 519 25.49 16.51 -1.23
N GLN A 520 25.34 15.70 -2.21
CA GLN A 520 25.51 16.36 -3.54
C GLN A 520 24.15 16.79 -4.12
N THR A 521 24.21 18.11 -4.71
CA THR A 521 22.91 18.65 -5.18
C THR A 521 23.04 19.08 -6.64
N LEU A 522 22.19 18.44 -7.39
CA LEU A 522 22.02 18.90 -8.79
C LEU A 522 20.68 19.60 -8.97
N ASP A 523 20.85 20.88 -9.45
CA ASP A 523 19.61 21.72 -9.42
C ASP A 523 19.26 22.17 -10.85
N SER A 524 18.02 22.66 -10.93
CA SER A 524 17.51 23.28 -12.18
C SER A 524 17.51 22.24 -13.32
N LEU A 525 17.16 21.01 -12.91
CA LEU A 525 17.04 19.99 -13.98
C LEU A 525 15.67 20.07 -14.67
N PRO A 526 15.73 20.02 -16.03
CA PRO A 526 14.49 20.29 -16.78
C PRO A 526 13.70 19.01 -17.06
N ASP A 527 14.45 17.89 -16.83
CA ASP A 527 13.77 16.64 -17.24
C ASP A 527 13.73 15.66 -16.05
N THR A 528 13.01 14.53 -16.29
CA THR A 528 12.85 13.54 -15.20
C THR A 528 13.92 12.45 -15.30
N THR A 529 14.92 12.75 -16.04
CA THR A 529 16.08 11.83 -16.09
C THR A 529 17.36 12.65 -16.09
N PHE A 530 18.32 12.00 -15.36
CA PHE A 530 19.63 12.67 -15.34
C PHE A 530 20.73 11.62 -15.21
N THR A 531 21.71 11.68 -16.23
CA THR A 531 22.88 10.77 -16.16
C THR A 531 24.10 11.54 -15.65
N LEU A 532 24.68 10.89 -14.59
CA LEU A 532 25.87 11.57 -14.04
C LEU A 532 27.01 11.56 -15.06
N PRO A 533 27.60 12.75 -15.20
CA PRO A 533 28.75 12.76 -16.12
C PRO A 533 30.00 12.15 -15.47
N ASP A 534 30.94 11.86 -16.35
CA ASP A 534 32.18 11.21 -15.86
C ASP A 534 32.88 12.08 -14.80
N SER A 535 32.71 13.38 -14.90
CA SER A 535 33.39 14.27 -13.92
C SER A 535 32.80 14.10 -12.51
N LEU A 536 31.69 13.44 -12.45
CA LEU A 536 31.07 13.25 -11.12
C LEU A 536 30.95 11.76 -10.83
N ALA A 537 31.78 10.95 -11.42
CA ALA A 537 31.69 9.50 -11.22
C ALA A 537 31.80 9.16 -9.73
N LEU A 538 31.00 8.18 -9.41
CA LEU A 538 30.87 7.84 -7.96
C LEU A 538 31.91 6.78 -7.60
N THR A 539 32.32 6.85 -6.30
CA THR A 539 33.22 5.79 -5.80
C THR A 539 32.40 4.63 -5.22
N ASP A 540 33.16 3.55 -5.00
CA ASP A 540 32.44 2.40 -4.42
C ASP A 540 31.87 2.74 -3.04
N ALA A 541 30.59 2.65 -2.90
CA ALA A 541 29.90 2.97 -1.65
C ALA A 541 28.38 2.80 -1.83
N ILE A 542 27.71 2.82 -0.69
CA ILE A 542 26.23 2.88 -0.79
C ILE A 542 25.81 4.35 -0.86
N TYR A 543 24.88 4.59 -1.83
CA TYR A 543 24.40 5.97 -2.00
C TYR A 543 22.87 5.99 -1.81
N TYR A 544 22.48 7.11 -1.21
CA TYR A 544 21.04 7.40 -1.12
C TYR A 544 20.68 8.61 -2.00
N TRP A 545 19.47 8.47 -2.69
CA TRP A 545 19.17 9.62 -3.57
C TRP A 545 17.68 9.94 -3.49
N ARG A 546 17.39 11.26 -3.71
CA ARG A 546 16.01 11.77 -3.68
C ARG A 546 15.87 12.94 -4.66
N VAL A 547 14.54 13.18 -5.06
CA VAL A 547 14.31 14.29 -6.01
C VAL A 547 13.13 15.12 -5.53
N GLN A 548 13.18 16.37 -5.80
CA GLN A 548 11.99 17.21 -5.56
C GLN A 548 11.76 18.16 -6.74
N SER A 549 10.46 18.57 -6.92
CA SER A 549 10.09 19.42 -8.07
C SER A 549 9.71 20.83 -7.59
N PHE A 550 9.90 21.76 -8.66
CA PHE A 550 9.60 23.18 -8.36
C PHE A 550 8.72 23.75 -9.49
N ASN A 551 7.77 24.61 -9.07
CA ASN A 551 7.03 25.32 -10.12
C ASN A 551 7.61 26.72 -10.32
N SER A 552 6.98 27.54 -11.29
CA SER A 552 7.57 28.84 -11.70
C SER A 552 7.52 29.85 -10.56
N SER A 553 6.64 29.51 -9.61
CA SER A 553 6.52 30.44 -8.47
C SER A 553 7.52 30.07 -7.36
N GLY A 554 8.27 29.04 -7.59
CA GLY A 554 9.31 28.67 -6.61
C GLY A 554 8.77 27.69 -5.56
N ASP A 555 7.52 27.23 -5.69
CA ASP A 555 7.00 26.22 -4.75
C ASP A 555 7.63 24.84 -5.01
N SER A 556 7.84 24.10 -3.89
CA SER A 556 8.48 22.77 -4.06
C SER A 556 7.53 21.67 -3.58
N SER A 557 7.77 20.45 -4.25
CA SER A 557 6.98 19.28 -3.86
C SER A 557 7.53 18.69 -2.56
N GLY A 558 8.70 19.10 -2.01
CA GLY A 558 9.44 18.36 -0.96
C GLY A 558 10.10 17.09 -1.51
N TYR A 559 10.93 16.44 -0.55
CA TYR A 559 11.60 15.18 -0.97
C TYR A 559 10.80 13.98 -0.46
N GLN A 560 11.20 12.79 -1.01
CA GLN A 560 10.61 11.53 -0.52
C GLN A 560 10.96 11.30 0.95
N ASP A 561 9.91 10.89 1.79
CA ASP A 561 10.19 10.60 3.21
C ASP A 561 11.19 9.45 3.35
N GLN A 562 11.15 8.55 2.33
CA GLN A 562 12.15 7.46 2.33
C GLN A 562 12.94 7.48 1.00
N PRO A 563 14.19 7.91 1.00
CA PRO A 563 14.97 7.93 -0.23
C PRO A 563 15.38 6.51 -0.67
N PHE A 564 15.59 6.33 -2.09
CA PHE A 564 16.14 5.04 -2.57
C PHE A 564 17.64 4.97 -2.30
N SER A 565 18.10 3.71 -2.06
CA SER A 565 19.56 3.51 -2.00
C SER A 565 20.04 2.56 -3.10
N PHE A 566 21.33 2.70 -3.46
CA PHE A 566 21.99 1.76 -4.38
C PHE A 566 23.49 1.73 -4.07
N THR A 567 24.07 0.51 -4.52
CA THR A 567 25.51 0.34 -4.24
C THR A 567 26.31 0.37 -5.55
N VAL A 568 27.29 1.31 -5.55
CA VAL A 568 28.28 1.25 -6.65
C VAL A 568 29.47 0.37 -6.22
N ASP A 569 29.57 -0.72 -7.09
CA ASP A 569 30.69 -1.63 -6.84
C ASP A 569 31.40 -1.98 -8.16
N THR A 570 32.64 -1.34 -8.25
CA THR A 570 33.38 -1.56 -9.53
C THR A 570 34.50 -2.57 -9.29
N GLY A 571 34.55 -3.09 -8.06
CA GLY A 571 35.66 -4.01 -7.74
C GLY A 571 35.40 -5.43 -8.28
N ILE A 572 36.44 -5.91 -8.96
CA ILE A 572 36.36 -7.29 -9.48
C ILE A 572 36.79 -8.27 -8.37
N PRO A 573 35.93 -9.28 -8.15
CA PRO A 573 36.32 -10.26 -7.12
C PRO A 573 37.61 -10.98 -7.50
N ALA A 574 38.31 -11.50 -6.42
CA ALA A 574 39.55 -12.26 -6.70
C ALA A 574 39.20 -13.64 -7.28
N ILE A 575 40.21 -14.17 -7.96
CA ILE A 575 40.01 -15.51 -8.56
C ILE A 575 40.08 -16.56 -7.44
N PRO A 576 39.04 -17.47 -7.39
CA PRO A 576 39.06 -18.51 -6.36
C PRO A 576 40.21 -19.51 -6.57
N SER A 577 40.71 -19.98 -5.36
CA SER A 577 41.69 -21.07 -5.44
C SER A 577 41.03 -22.44 -5.17
N LEU A 578 41.37 -23.36 -6.18
CA LEU A 578 40.69 -24.67 -6.09
C LEU A 578 41.41 -25.54 -5.05
N ILE A 579 40.58 -26.29 -4.22
CA ILE A 579 41.17 -27.07 -3.10
C ILE A 579 40.98 -28.56 -3.39
N SER A 580 39.84 -29.06 -3.72
CA SER A 580 39.65 -30.51 -3.94
C SER A 580 38.49 -30.73 -4.91
N PRO A 581 38.69 -31.78 -5.75
CA PRO A 581 39.76 -32.79 -5.80
C PRO A 581 41.02 -32.26 -6.51
N ALA A 582 42.27 -32.70 -5.96
CA ALA A 582 43.51 -32.03 -6.48
C ALA A 582 44.21 -32.97 -7.46
N ASP A 583 43.97 -34.33 -7.40
CA ASP A 583 44.66 -35.22 -8.37
C ASP A 583 43.74 -36.40 -8.71
N THR A 584 43.76 -37.57 -7.94
CA THR A 584 42.94 -38.74 -8.26
C THR A 584 41.90 -38.96 -7.14
N THR A 585 40.63 -39.26 -7.66
CA THR A 585 39.59 -39.51 -6.63
C THR A 585 38.93 -40.87 -6.93
N ASN A 586 38.55 -41.59 -5.84
CA ASN A 586 37.80 -42.86 -6.03
C ASN A 586 36.29 -42.66 -5.83
N ASP A 587 35.93 -41.38 -5.71
CA ASP A 587 34.51 -41.01 -5.53
C ASP A 587 33.90 -40.52 -6.86
N SER A 588 32.92 -41.29 -7.34
CA SER A 588 32.37 -40.98 -8.68
C SER A 588 31.46 -39.75 -8.61
N THR A 589 31.25 -39.14 -7.39
CA THR A 589 30.53 -37.86 -7.20
C THR A 589 31.30 -36.99 -6.19
N PRO A 590 32.43 -36.60 -6.54
CA PRO A 590 33.29 -35.92 -5.56
C PRO A 590 32.73 -34.55 -5.15
N LEU A 591 33.03 -34.14 -3.90
CA LEU A 591 32.74 -32.77 -3.44
C LEU A 591 33.85 -31.82 -3.92
N PHE A 592 33.38 -30.85 -4.61
CA PHE A 592 34.35 -29.83 -5.08
C PHE A 592 34.39 -28.66 -4.09
N THR A 593 35.64 -28.37 -3.69
CA THR A 593 35.72 -27.22 -2.75
C THR A 593 36.78 -26.23 -3.23
N TRP A 594 36.53 -24.96 -2.90
CA TRP A 594 37.46 -23.86 -3.21
C TRP A 594 37.40 -22.81 -2.09
N ASN A 595 38.37 -21.89 -1.98
CA ASN A 595 38.37 -20.91 -0.89
C ASN A 595 37.37 -19.78 -1.15
N THR A 596 37.00 -19.11 -0.09
CA THR A 596 36.18 -17.89 -0.26
C THR A 596 37.05 -16.72 -0.73
N VAL A 597 36.47 -15.93 -1.65
CA VAL A 597 37.28 -14.79 -2.16
C VAL A 597 36.51 -13.50 -1.86
N THR A 598 37.41 -12.39 -1.57
CA THR A 598 36.83 -11.04 -1.44
C THR A 598 37.24 -10.18 -2.64
N ILE A 599 36.74 -8.96 -2.72
CA ILE A 599 37.06 -8.03 -3.84
C ILE A 599 38.57 -7.74 -3.85
N SER A 600 39.26 -7.92 -4.90
CA SER A 600 40.71 -7.72 -5.15
C SER A 600 41.06 -6.24 -5.28
N ASN A 601 40.78 -5.27 -4.18
CA ASN A 601 41.48 -3.99 -4.45
C ASN A 601 42.32 -3.60 -3.24
N LYS A 602 43.66 -3.85 -3.13
CA LYS A 602 44.87 -3.11 -2.69
C LYS A 602 44.79 -1.63 -3.05
N VAL A 603 43.77 -0.75 -2.63
CA VAL A 603 44.06 0.70 -2.54
C VAL A 603 43.86 1.14 -1.09
N LYS A 604 44.94 1.22 -0.30
CA LYS A 604 45.53 1.86 0.90
C LYS A 604 44.88 3.22 1.19
N ASN A 605 43.49 3.26 1.28
CA ASN A 605 43.01 4.30 2.22
C ASN A 605 41.49 4.44 2.10
N PHE A 606 40.68 3.46 2.61
CA PHE A 606 39.26 3.89 2.71
C PHE A 606 38.64 3.29 3.97
N LYS A 607 38.21 4.15 4.94
CA LYS A 607 37.21 4.14 6.03
C LYS A 607 36.12 3.08 5.80
N PRO A 608 35.83 2.08 6.79
CA PRO A 608 35.02 0.86 6.94
C PRO A 608 33.54 1.13 6.57
N GLN A 609 33.22 1.26 5.16
CA GLN A 609 31.85 0.75 4.88
C GLN A 609 31.83 0.09 3.50
N ILE A 610 32.76 -0.86 3.11
CA ILE A 610 32.64 -1.40 1.74
C ILE A 610 31.47 -2.40 1.70
N ALA A 611 30.27 -1.96 1.60
CA ALA A 611 29.17 -2.81 1.10
C ALA A 611 29.55 -3.51 -0.22
N SER A 612 30.62 -4.35 -0.28
CA SER A 612 30.83 -5.12 -1.53
C SER A 612 29.65 -6.07 -1.78
N ALA A 613 29.16 -5.90 -3.05
CA ALA A 613 28.06 -6.82 -3.41
C ALA A 613 28.42 -8.28 -3.05
N PRO A 614 27.48 -8.97 -2.51
CA PRO A 614 27.71 -10.38 -2.15
C PRO A 614 28.28 -11.18 -3.34
N ILE A 615 29.23 -12.15 -2.97
CA ILE A 615 29.96 -12.92 -4.01
C ILE A 615 29.20 -14.23 -4.27
N ARG A 616 29.10 -14.54 -5.55
CA ARG A 616 28.58 -15.84 -6.03
C ARG A 616 29.61 -16.51 -6.95
N TYR A 617 29.37 -17.91 -7.17
CA TYR A 617 30.44 -18.60 -7.94
C TYR A 617 29.81 -19.35 -9.12
N THR A 618 30.62 -19.37 -10.14
CA THR A 618 30.31 -20.26 -11.27
C THR A 618 31.36 -21.39 -11.32
N TRP A 619 30.76 -22.58 -11.29
CA TRP A 619 31.60 -23.78 -11.29
C TRP A 619 31.43 -24.55 -12.61
N GLN A 620 32.67 -25.07 -13.15
CA GLN A 620 32.56 -25.81 -14.42
C GLN A 620 33.40 -27.09 -14.34
N LEU A 621 32.87 -28.06 -15.09
CA LEU A 621 33.60 -29.33 -15.25
C LEU A 621 33.69 -29.70 -16.73
N ALA A 622 34.88 -30.26 -17.10
CA ALA A 622 35.06 -30.59 -18.53
C ALA A 622 36.03 -31.76 -18.66
N ASN A 623 36.10 -32.26 -19.99
CA ASN A 623 37.05 -33.39 -20.22
C ASN A 623 38.30 -32.91 -20.96
N ASP A 624 38.35 -31.61 -21.09
CA ASP A 624 39.56 -31.07 -21.74
C ASP A 624 39.97 -29.77 -21.04
N ILE A 625 41.24 -29.46 -21.05
CA ILE A 625 41.81 -28.34 -20.26
C ILE A 625 41.35 -27.01 -20.84
N GLY A 626 40.95 -27.00 -22.10
CA GLY A 626 40.55 -25.73 -22.74
C GLY A 626 39.06 -25.43 -22.55
N PHE A 627 38.40 -26.32 -21.80
CA PHE A 627 36.95 -26.19 -21.60
C PHE A 627 36.25 -25.80 -22.91
N THR A 628 36.66 -26.63 -24.07
CA THR A 628 36.01 -26.38 -25.39
C THR A 628 34.51 -26.66 -25.29
N MET A 629 34.11 -27.68 -24.45
CA MET A 629 32.71 -27.94 -24.05
C MET A 629 32.66 -28.30 -22.56
N ASN A 630 31.66 -27.53 -21.94
CA ASN A 630 31.52 -27.87 -20.50
C ASN A 630 30.57 -29.07 -20.33
N LEU A 631 31.19 -30.03 -19.58
CA LEU A 631 30.26 -31.13 -19.23
C LEU A 631 29.15 -30.65 -18.30
N LEU A 632 29.62 -29.84 -17.32
CA LEU A 632 28.62 -29.25 -16.40
C LEU A 632 29.03 -27.82 -16.06
N GLU A 633 27.93 -27.01 -15.83
CA GLU A 633 28.14 -25.62 -15.37
C GLU A 633 27.04 -25.25 -14.37
N VAL A 634 27.57 -24.85 -13.27
CA VAL A 634 26.58 -24.39 -12.26
C VAL A 634 26.88 -22.93 -11.90
N ASN A 635 25.84 -22.14 -11.97
CA ASN A 635 26.05 -20.69 -11.73
C ASN A 635 25.38 -20.27 -10.41
N ASN A 636 25.78 -19.17 -9.90
CA ASN A 636 25.17 -18.44 -8.76
C ASN A 636 25.25 -19.25 -7.47
N LEU A 637 26.33 -19.92 -7.31
CA LEU A 637 26.52 -20.65 -6.03
C LEU A 637 26.90 -19.69 -4.91
N SER A 638 26.16 -19.90 -3.73
CA SER A 638 26.44 -18.96 -2.61
C SER A 638 27.45 -19.57 -1.64
N THR A 639 27.79 -20.83 -1.94
CA THR A 639 28.76 -21.47 -1.04
C THR A 639 30.05 -21.79 -1.81
N THR A 640 31.07 -22.28 -1.09
CA THR A 640 32.36 -22.56 -1.75
C THR A 640 32.55 -24.07 -1.93
N ASN A 641 31.46 -24.66 -2.18
CA ASN A 641 31.55 -26.10 -2.50
C ASN A 641 30.36 -26.52 -3.36
N TYR A 642 30.70 -27.65 -4.04
CA TYR A 642 29.62 -28.21 -4.88
C TYR A 642 29.80 -29.73 -4.95
N GLN A 643 28.66 -30.36 -4.46
CA GLN A 643 28.67 -31.83 -4.53
C GLN A 643 28.07 -32.30 -5.87
N LEU A 644 28.88 -33.17 -6.52
CA LEU A 644 28.32 -33.70 -7.79
C LEU A 644 27.20 -34.70 -7.49
N PRO A 645 26.04 -34.50 -8.13
CA PRO A 645 24.91 -35.41 -7.80
C PRO A 645 25.09 -36.79 -8.42
N ASN A 646 24.38 -37.76 -7.82
CA ASN A 646 24.55 -39.17 -8.23
C ASN A 646 24.23 -39.36 -9.71
N ASN A 647 23.30 -38.64 -10.22
CA ASN A 647 22.93 -38.84 -11.65
C ASN A 647 23.95 -38.21 -12.60
N GLN A 648 24.98 -37.63 -12.05
CA GLN A 648 26.05 -37.06 -12.90
C GLN A 648 27.39 -37.68 -12.52
N ALA A 649 27.32 -38.91 -12.03
CA ALA A 649 28.56 -39.58 -11.59
C ALA A 649 29.57 -39.66 -12.75
N LEU A 650 30.85 -39.63 -12.35
CA LEU A 650 31.93 -39.53 -13.36
C LEU A 650 32.23 -40.93 -13.91
N ASP A 651 32.62 -40.91 -15.19
CA ASP A 651 32.99 -42.20 -15.81
C ASP A 651 34.41 -42.62 -15.41
N ASN A 652 34.48 -43.90 -15.09
CA ASN A 652 35.75 -44.44 -14.58
C ASN A 652 36.86 -44.34 -15.64
N GLY A 653 38.08 -43.94 -15.19
CA GLY A 653 39.30 -44.01 -16.02
C GLY A 653 39.50 -42.73 -16.85
N LEU A 654 38.62 -41.72 -16.60
CA LEU A 654 38.77 -40.52 -17.45
C LEU A 654 39.39 -39.39 -16.63
N THR A 655 40.04 -38.53 -17.40
CA THR A 655 40.60 -37.31 -16.78
C THR A 655 39.61 -36.14 -16.97
N TYR A 656 39.44 -35.46 -15.76
CA TYR A 656 38.53 -34.29 -15.81
C TYR A 656 39.25 -33.02 -15.38
N TYR A 657 38.67 -31.91 -15.83
CA TYR A 657 39.20 -30.58 -15.45
C TYR A 657 38.04 -29.74 -14.89
N TRP A 658 38.35 -29.06 -13.76
CA TRP A 658 37.28 -28.17 -13.27
C TRP A 658 37.89 -26.82 -12.85
N ARG A 659 37.01 -25.81 -12.96
CA ARG A 659 37.47 -24.45 -12.62
C ARG A 659 36.29 -23.66 -12.06
N VAL A 660 36.68 -22.62 -11.31
CA VAL A 660 35.62 -21.82 -10.68
C VAL A 660 35.96 -20.34 -10.87
N ARG A 661 34.95 -19.55 -11.07
CA ARG A 661 35.18 -18.09 -11.01
C ARG A 661 34.18 -17.47 -10.03
N ALA A 662 34.59 -16.29 -9.56
CA ALA A 662 33.71 -15.56 -8.61
C ALA A 662 32.98 -14.43 -9.34
N ASN A 663 31.66 -14.25 -8.96
CA ASN A 663 30.83 -13.15 -9.45
C ASN A 663 30.16 -12.43 -8.26
N ASP A 664 30.17 -11.05 -8.40
CA ASP A 664 29.38 -10.40 -7.33
C ASP A 664 28.05 -9.88 -7.87
N LEU A 665 27.09 -9.56 -6.99
CA LEU A 665 25.71 -9.21 -7.39
C LEU A 665 25.68 -7.89 -8.17
N ALA A 666 26.84 -7.16 -8.16
CA ALA A 666 26.90 -5.92 -8.98
C ALA A 666 27.24 -6.24 -10.44
N GLY A 667 27.55 -7.55 -10.70
CA GLY A 667 27.82 -7.97 -12.10
C GLY A 667 29.32 -8.06 -12.39
N ASN A 668 30.26 -7.79 -11.33
CA ASN A 668 31.71 -7.98 -11.56
C ASN A 668 32.10 -9.46 -11.50
N GLN A 669 33.02 -9.81 -12.57
CA GLN A 669 33.41 -11.25 -12.58
C GLN A 669 34.93 -11.36 -12.63
N SER A 670 35.42 -12.24 -11.78
CA SER A 670 36.84 -12.58 -11.99
C SER A 670 37.02 -13.50 -13.21
N SER A 671 38.34 -13.63 -13.62
CA SER A 671 38.62 -14.74 -14.54
C SER A 671 38.45 -16.10 -13.84
N PHE A 672 38.24 -17.14 -14.73
CA PHE A 672 38.20 -18.47 -14.09
C PHE A 672 39.57 -18.82 -13.51
N SER A 673 39.53 -19.63 -12.36
CA SER A 673 40.81 -20.15 -11.83
C SER A 673 41.51 -21.03 -12.87
N SER A 674 42.86 -21.12 -12.65
CA SER A 674 43.51 -22.16 -13.49
C SER A 674 42.87 -23.54 -13.25
N PRO A 675 42.50 -24.23 -14.48
CA PRO A 675 41.80 -25.50 -14.28
C PRO A 675 42.64 -26.50 -13.50
N LEU A 676 41.97 -27.09 -12.51
CA LEU A 676 42.63 -28.21 -11.82
C LEU A 676 42.22 -29.53 -12.48
N GLN A 677 43.28 -30.34 -12.65
CA GLN A 677 43.05 -31.64 -13.31
C GLN A 677 42.98 -32.76 -12.26
N PHE A 678 42.00 -33.73 -12.55
CA PHE A 678 41.99 -34.92 -11.68
C PHE A 678 41.44 -36.12 -12.46
N LYS A 679 41.91 -37.27 -12.00
CA LYS A 679 41.43 -38.50 -12.66
C LYS A 679 40.51 -39.29 -11.72
N TYR A 680 39.38 -39.69 -12.39
CA TYR A 680 38.55 -40.62 -11.59
C TYR A 680 38.89 -42.07 -11.95
N LEU A 681 39.37 -42.77 -10.92
CA LEU A 681 39.66 -44.21 -11.13
C LEU A 681 38.85 -45.04 -10.13
N ALA A 682 38.02 -45.82 -10.88
CA ALA A 682 37.26 -46.74 -10.00
C ALA A 682 38.22 -47.79 -9.42
N PHE A 683 38.28 -48.04 -8.15
CA PHE A 683 39.23 -49.05 -7.61
C PHE A 683 38.51 -50.40 -7.48
N ILE A 684 39.47 -51.45 -7.78
CA ILE A 684 39.01 -52.83 -7.49
C ILE A 684 39.61 -53.27 -6.14
N ARG A 685 38.70 -53.47 -5.28
CA ARG A 685 39.18 -53.92 -3.95
C ARG A 685 39.97 -55.23 -4.07
N GLY A 686 41.21 -55.09 -3.47
CA GLY A 686 42.12 -56.26 -3.61
C GLY A 686 43.17 -56.05 -4.70
N ASP A 687 42.99 -55.12 -5.56
CA ASP A 687 44.04 -54.75 -6.55
C ASP A 687 44.79 -53.49 -6.07
N VAL A 688 45.74 -53.64 -5.19
CA VAL A 688 46.34 -52.49 -4.46
C VAL A 688 47.48 -51.89 -5.29
N ASN A 689 47.97 -52.56 -6.33
CA ASN A 689 49.03 -51.95 -7.15
C ASN A 689 48.46 -51.48 -8.51
N ALA A 690 47.17 -51.49 -8.66
CA ALA A 690 46.37 -50.88 -9.75
C ALA A 690 46.73 -51.49 -11.10
N ASP A 691 47.11 -52.80 -11.10
CA ASP A 691 47.40 -53.42 -12.41
C ASP A 691 46.20 -54.23 -12.90
N LYS A 692 45.11 -54.08 -12.31
CA LYS A 692 43.77 -54.61 -12.69
C LYS A 692 43.70 -56.12 -12.46
N ALA A 693 44.72 -56.63 -11.83
CA ALA A 693 44.68 -58.08 -11.50
C ALA A 693 44.86 -58.26 -9.98
N ARG A 694 43.88 -59.13 -9.40
CA ARG A 694 44.07 -59.47 -7.96
C ARG A 694 44.89 -60.75 -7.83
N ASN A 695 46.20 -60.47 -7.68
CA ASN A 695 47.06 -61.67 -7.68
C ASN A 695 48.22 -61.47 -6.68
N LEU A 696 49.23 -62.36 -6.80
CA LEU A 696 50.32 -62.40 -5.80
C LEU A 696 51.03 -61.04 -5.70
N SER A 697 51.14 -60.39 -6.82
CA SER A 697 51.82 -59.07 -6.76
C SER A 697 51.05 -58.07 -5.88
N ASP A 698 49.70 -58.17 -5.73
CA ASP A 698 48.91 -57.29 -4.83
C ASP A 698 49.09 -57.69 -3.36
N ILE A 699 49.28 -58.99 -3.19
CA ILE A 699 49.56 -59.44 -1.80
C ILE A 699 50.91 -58.90 -1.34
N ILE A 700 51.90 -59.02 -2.30
CA ILE A 700 53.25 -58.53 -1.94
C ILE A 700 53.20 -57.02 -1.68
N TYR A 701 52.46 -56.35 -2.51
CA TYR A 701 52.34 -54.88 -2.33
C TYR A 701 51.68 -54.55 -1.00
N LEU A 702 50.59 -55.26 -0.60
CA LEU A 702 49.86 -55.00 0.66
C LEU A 702 50.75 -55.36 1.86
N VAL A 703 51.62 -56.45 1.71
CA VAL A 703 52.51 -56.83 2.82
C VAL A 703 53.56 -55.73 3.02
N ASN A 704 54.08 -55.23 1.81
CA ASN A 704 55.08 -54.16 1.95
C ASN A 704 54.49 -52.89 2.60
N TYR A 705 53.25 -52.60 2.25
CA TYR A 705 52.60 -51.40 2.85
C TYR A 705 52.29 -51.63 4.33
N VAL A 706 51.85 -52.80 4.72
CA VAL A 706 51.38 -53.01 6.11
C VAL A 706 52.58 -53.26 7.02
N PHE A 707 53.61 -53.90 6.52
CA PHE A 707 54.63 -54.34 7.50
C PHE A 707 55.96 -53.67 7.20
N LYS A 708 56.12 -53.10 5.95
CA LYS A 708 57.53 -52.74 5.63
C LYS A 708 57.61 -51.26 5.27
N GLY A 709 56.54 -50.43 5.57
CA GLY A 709 56.53 -48.97 5.33
C GLY A 709 56.43 -48.63 3.85
N GLY A 710 56.06 -49.59 3.00
CA GLY A 710 55.87 -49.34 1.55
C GLY A 710 54.70 -48.39 1.29
N PRO A 711 54.62 -47.83 0.04
CA PRO A 711 53.59 -46.83 -0.28
C PRO A 711 52.17 -47.41 -0.15
N PRO A 712 51.09 -46.53 0.31
CA PRO A 712 49.69 -46.99 0.36
C PRO A 712 49.18 -47.42 -1.02
N PRO A 713 47.97 -48.32 -1.01
CA PRO A 713 47.39 -48.70 -2.31
C PRO A 713 47.28 -47.51 -3.26
N ILE A 714 47.56 -47.84 -4.59
CA ILE A 714 47.89 -46.80 -5.59
C ILE A 714 46.61 -46.00 -5.91
N ILE A 715 45.39 -46.52 -5.91
CA ILE A 715 44.20 -45.74 -6.33
C ILE A 715 43.42 -45.30 -5.09
N SER A 716 43.27 -46.13 -3.98
CA SER A 716 42.52 -45.77 -2.76
C SER A 716 42.90 -46.74 -1.63
N LEU A 717 42.95 -46.13 -0.47
CA LEU A 717 43.22 -47.02 0.67
C LEU A 717 42.16 -48.12 0.78
N PHE A 718 41.02 -47.88 0.21
CA PHE A 718 39.95 -48.89 0.25
C PHE A 718 40.28 -50.08 -0.65
N ALA A 719 41.09 -49.82 -1.68
CA ALA A 719 41.49 -50.97 -2.52
C ALA A 719 42.26 -52.01 -1.69
N GLY A 720 42.90 -51.58 -0.62
CA GLY A 720 43.70 -52.50 0.23
C GLY A 720 42.86 -53.08 1.38
N ASP A 721 41.66 -52.58 1.60
CA ASP A 721 40.81 -53.12 2.68
C ASP A 721 39.88 -54.19 2.11
N VAL A 722 40.45 -55.31 1.91
CA VAL A 722 39.75 -56.33 1.08
C VAL A 722 38.68 -57.04 1.92
N ASN A 723 38.69 -56.83 3.24
CA ASN A 723 37.60 -57.46 4.03
C ASN A 723 36.62 -56.41 4.57
N CYS A 724 36.73 -55.17 4.25
CA CYS A 724 35.80 -54.04 4.45
C CYS A 724 35.62 -53.73 5.93
N ASN A 725 36.60 -53.87 6.57
CA ASN A 725 36.41 -53.59 8.00
C ASN A 725 36.94 -52.20 8.36
N GLY A 726 37.21 -51.44 7.28
CA GLY A 726 37.50 -50.00 7.51
C GLY A 726 38.99 -49.77 7.82
N SER A 727 39.81 -50.84 7.86
CA SER A 727 41.26 -50.63 8.06
C SER A 727 42.06 -51.60 7.17
N VAL A 728 43.25 -51.04 6.56
CA VAL A 728 44.12 -51.92 5.76
C VAL A 728 45.24 -52.45 6.68
N ASN A 729 45.10 -53.77 7.14
CA ASN A 729 46.08 -54.34 8.08
C ASN A 729 46.31 -55.82 7.78
N LEU A 730 46.91 -56.55 8.79
CA LEU A 730 47.34 -57.94 8.54
C LEU A 730 46.16 -58.81 8.10
N THR A 731 45.01 -58.51 8.59
CA THR A 731 43.85 -59.37 8.24
C THR A 731 43.48 -59.19 6.76
N ASP A 732 43.77 -58.04 6.16
CA ASP A 732 43.53 -57.84 4.72
C ASP A 732 44.57 -58.61 3.87
N VAL A 733 45.80 -58.74 4.48
CA VAL A 733 46.82 -59.53 3.75
C VAL A 733 46.43 -61.01 3.76
N ILE A 734 45.98 -61.46 5.04
CA ILE A 734 45.60 -62.89 5.15
C ILE A 734 44.41 -63.18 4.23
N PHE A 735 43.52 -62.22 4.19
CA PHE A 735 42.33 -62.41 3.33
C PHE A 735 42.73 -62.52 1.86
N MET A 736 43.62 -61.69 1.46
CA MET A 736 44.02 -61.70 0.03
C MET A 736 44.81 -62.98 -0.29
N VAL A 737 45.62 -63.56 0.70
CA VAL A 737 46.36 -64.83 0.46
C VAL A 737 45.36 -65.97 0.29
N ASN A 738 44.31 -65.93 1.17
CA ASN A 738 43.31 -67.01 1.05
C ASN A 738 42.54 -66.93 -0.27
N PHE A 739 42.22 -65.72 -0.63
CA PHE A 739 41.48 -65.55 -1.90
C PHE A 739 42.34 -65.95 -3.10
N VAL A 740 43.58 -65.59 -3.21
CA VAL A 740 44.38 -65.79 -4.44
C VAL A 740 44.88 -67.24 -4.47
N PHE A 741 45.19 -67.92 -3.24
CA PHE A 741 45.90 -69.22 -3.33
C PHE A 741 45.00 -70.33 -2.79
N LYS A 742 44.02 -69.98 -1.99
CA LYS A 742 43.38 -71.10 -1.26
C LYS A 742 41.91 -71.19 -1.62
N GLY A 743 41.45 -70.52 -2.78
CA GLY A 743 40.06 -70.59 -3.28
C GLY A 743 39.08 -69.84 -2.37
N GLY A 744 39.53 -68.95 -1.41
CA GLY A 744 38.69 -68.12 -0.50
C GLY A 744 37.83 -67.11 -1.26
N SER A 745 36.74 -66.58 -0.61
CA SER A 745 35.79 -65.63 -1.22
C SER A 745 36.52 -64.39 -1.77
N PRO A 746 35.99 -63.89 -2.96
CA PRO A 746 36.59 -62.66 -3.50
C PRO A 746 36.41 -61.47 -2.54
N PRO A 747 37.41 -60.40 -2.68
CA PRO A 747 37.29 -59.20 -1.85
C PRO A 747 35.90 -58.56 -1.93
N CYS A 748 35.44 -58.00 -0.89
CA CYS A 748 34.08 -57.41 -0.83
C CYS A 748 33.92 -56.28 -1.85
N ALA A 749 32.62 -56.22 -2.45
CA ALA A 749 32.35 -55.24 -3.53
C ALA A 749 32.34 -53.80 -2.95
#